data_AF-A0A8B8A7P0-F1
#
_entry.id   AF-A0A8B8A7P0-F1
#
_cell.length_a   1.000
_cell.length_b   1.000
_cell.length_c   1.000
_cell.angle_alpha   90.00
_cell.angle_beta   90.00
_cell.angle_gamma   90.00
#
_symmetry.space_group_name_H-M   'P 1'
#
loop_
_entity.id
_entity.type
_entity.pdbx_description
1 polymer ?
#
loop_
_entity_poly.entity_id
_entity_poly.type
_entity_poly.pdbx_seq_one_letter_code
_entity_poly.pdbx_strand_id
1 'polypeptide(L)'
;MHHIPRLSEAVYVGMCRYVGSPTEVRIRREVTDTVEVVRRPVYIMEGLDRMQSGSRREGFRLQTSDRDNMFWLPNHKVICDLSQISLYRIPQHTVILMECEDLPPGFTRLKLLTPTRDRNVDSSCIHLNGEIYVSSMLFRTTFLDNVRSSHAIRRSSIQHGPCVTYKFYESETDLAFCFQSCHWPNEALPWIQRCQLSHWPSERVLSGIVNEGCHVVPIGSAPERDREWRVSFSGAEQKLVYSMNHCQFLCYGLLKIFLKEVIDQNNPSCLCSYFMKTIMFWVIQCDRSLHWVPYNLLICFWTCFKVLISWVYKGECPNFFISQNNMFRVKVVGQTQVSLFEQLYALYNRGIPCLLISPTIGRILNMAILNRMLTFRTEESSLISDVMLDFCLYKEIVTLSDSFMYNSEEAVRSIIAFEQLQNSALTLYQTVTTHYFLSELLKNFSCLLSTQAIVTNKKWKSFDKKSLNMMKLAVKISFVSEILYLAIHYYRNCQYEESLRCLLRAQDKMSKPYVIYNGNIYEEVYRRAMAGVSLGEKMRKCFIDDIRFYNEYVYIDELVPEQEANKADSSGCLFIPPIVMLHMLFVLNYHRLGDTVRSQQSIQDLHTLLLYDDGTHVISELREISWQILGICQQTCGNFVGALNSFQCSLQQDPRHNIQKATMLRIKTINEQG
;
A
#
# COMPACT_ATOMS: atom_id res chain seq x y z
N MET A 1 21.56 23.10 -25.19
CA MET A 1 22.33 21.93 -24.71
C MET A 1 22.35 20.91 -25.83
N HIS A 2 23.52 20.40 -26.23
CA HIS A 2 23.62 19.44 -27.33
C HIS A 2 22.92 18.12 -26.93
N HIS A 3 22.09 17.59 -27.83
CA HIS A 3 21.43 16.30 -27.63
C HIS A 3 22.49 15.19 -27.69
N ILE A 4 22.56 14.37 -26.64
CA ILE A 4 23.44 13.20 -26.59
C ILE A 4 22.55 11.97 -26.42
N PRO A 5 22.06 11.36 -27.52
CA PRO A 5 21.13 10.22 -27.49
C PRO A 5 21.54 9.13 -26.51
N ARG A 6 22.81 8.74 -26.55
CA ARG A 6 23.41 7.69 -25.72
C ARG A 6 23.27 7.93 -24.22
N LEU A 7 23.38 9.18 -23.75
CA LEU A 7 23.19 9.48 -22.33
C LEU A 7 21.72 9.39 -21.94
N SER A 8 20.80 9.79 -22.83
CA SER A 8 19.37 9.61 -22.59
C SER A 8 18.99 8.13 -22.49
N GLU A 9 19.54 7.28 -23.36
CA GLU A 9 19.32 5.83 -23.30
C GLU A 9 19.89 5.23 -22.01
N ALA A 10 21.08 5.66 -21.58
CA ALA A 10 21.66 5.25 -20.32
C ALA A 10 20.76 5.61 -19.13
N VAL A 11 20.26 6.85 -19.11
CA VAL A 11 19.33 7.32 -18.07
C VAL A 11 18.02 6.54 -18.16
N TYR A 12 17.48 6.27 -19.34
CA TYR A 12 16.28 5.46 -19.51
C TYR A 12 16.46 4.06 -18.90
N VAL A 13 17.54 3.37 -19.25
CA VAL A 13 17.87 2.04 -18.74
C VAL A 13 18.08 2.04 -17.22
N GLY A 14 18.84 3.01 -16.70
CA GLY A 14 19.06 3.15 -15.27
C GLY A 14 17.78 3.47 -14.50
N MET A 15 16.92 4.30 -15.07
CA MET A 15 15.63 4.66 -14.50
C MET A 15 14.64 3.48 -14.57
N CYS A 16 14.62 2.65 -15.61
CA CYS A 16 13.87 1.40 -15.61
C CYS A 16 14.28 0.50 -14.43
N ARG A 17 15.58 0.36 -14.16
CA ARG A 17 16.07 -0.47 -13.05
C ARG A 17 15.75 0.12 -11.67
N TYR A 18 15.70 1.45 -11.56
CA TYR A 18 15.48 2.13 -10.28
C TYR A 18 13.99 2.38 -9.97
N VAL A 19 13.24 2.91 -10.95
CA VAL A 19 11.82 3.25 -10.82
C VAL A 19 10.92 2.05 -11.12
N GLY A 20 11.34 1.17 -12.04
CA GLY A 20 10.62 -0.01 -12.48
C GLY A 20 10.42 -0.02 -14.00
N SER A 21 10.43 -1.21 -14.58
CA SER A 21 10.16 -1.45 -16.00
C SER A 21 8.68 -1.23 -16.37
N PRO A 22 8.31 -1.18 -17.66
CA PRO A 22 6.91 -1.08 -18.08
C PRO A 22 6.00 -2.13 -17.43
N THR A 23 6.44 -3.39 -17.40
CA THR A 23 5.68 -4.50 -16.84
C THR A 23 5.64 -4.49 -15.32
N GLU A 24 6.71 -4.11 -14.61
CA GLU A 24 6.65 -3.92 -13.16
C GLU A 24 5.64 -2.84 -12.76
N VAL A 25 5.66 -1.70 -13.47
CA VAL A 25 4.72 -0.61 -13.21
C VAL A 25 3.28 -1.07 -13.45
N ARG A 26 3.04 -1.84 -14.52
CA ARG A 26 1.74 -2.46 -14.79
C ARG A 26 1.31 -3.42 -13.68
N ILE A 27 2.18 -4.32 -13.24
CA ILE A 27 1.93 -5.26 -12.13
C ILE A 27 1.48 -4.49 -10.88
N ARG A 28 2.25 -3.48 -10.46
CA ARG A 28 1.95 -2.66 -9.27
C ARG A 28 0.58 -2.00 -9.33
N ARG A 29 0.20 -1.49 -10.50
CA ARG A 29 -1.11 -0.86 -10.75
C ARG A 29 -2.24 -1.87 -10.73
N GLU A 30 -2.12 -2.95 -11.50
CA GLU A 30 -3.16 -3.98 -11.63
C GLU A 30 -3.43 -4.72 -10.31
N VAL A 31 -2.39 -5.01 -9.52
CA VAL A 31 -2.58 -5.61 -8.18
C VAL A 31 -3.37 -4.66 -7.29
N THR A 32 -3.00 -3.37 -7.24
CA THR A 32 -3.69 -2.37 -6.42
C THR A 32 -5.14 -2.17 -6.88
N ASP A 33 -5.39 -2.10 -8.19
CA ASP A 33 -6.75 -2.00 -8.77
C ASP A 33 -7.62 -3.19 -8.36
N THR A 34 -7.07 -4.40 -8.45
CA THR A 34 -7.77 -5.63 -8.07
C THR A 34 -8.17 -5.60 -6.60
N VAL A 35 -7.25 -5.21 -5.72
CA VAL A 35 -7.50 -5.14 -4.27
C VAL A 35 -8.56 -4.09 -3.94
N GLU A 36 -8.52 -2.93 -4.58
CA GLU A 36 -9.50 -1.87 -4.38
C GLU A 36 -10.91 -2.35 -4.77
N VAL A 37 -11.07 -3.00 -5.93
CA VAL A 37 -12.36 -3.55 -6.39
C VAL A 37 -12.90 -4.60 -5.43
N VAL A 38 -12.07 -5.56 -5.02
CA VAL A 38 -12.49 -6.66 -4.14
C VAL A 38 -12.93 -6.16 -2.77
N ARG A 39 -12.26 -5.14 -2.22
CA ARG A 39 -12.52 -4.66 -0.86
C ARG A 39 -13.58 -3.57 -0.78
N ARG A 40 -13.88 -2.88 -1.88
CA ARG A 40 -14.83 -1.76 -1.92
C ARG A 40 -16.20 -2.08 -1.30
N PRO A 41 -16.84 -3.24 -1.56
CA PRO A 41 -18.13 -3.55 -0.94
C PRO A 41 -18.10 -3.67 0.58
N VAL A 42 -16.95 -4.08 1.15
CA VAL A 42 -16.73 -4.14 2.61
C VAL A 42 -16.57 -2.74 3.17
N TYR A 43 -15.77 -1.89 2.55
CA TYR A 43 -15.66 -0.50 3.02
C TYR A 43 -17.02 0.20 3.02
N ILE A 44 -17.78 0.09 1.93
CA ILE A 44 -19.12 0.71 1.82
C ILE A 44 -20.06 0.19 2.92
N MET A 45 -19.92 -1.07 3.33
CA MET A 45 -20.65 -1.62 4.49
C MET A 45 -20.32 -0.89 5.78
N GLU A 46 -19.04 -0.65 6.03
CA GLU A 46 -18.52 0.05 7.20
C GLU A 46 -18.85 1.56 7.17
N GLY A 47 -19.53 2.03 6.12
CA GLY A 47 -19.99 3.40 5.97
C GLY A 47 -18.99 4.33 5.29
N LEU A 48 -17.87 3.81 4.76
CA LEU A 48 -16.84 4.58 4.08
C LEU A 48 -16.58 4.02 2.68
N ASP A 49 -16.39 4.85 1.68
CA ASP A 49 -15.72 4.44 0.44
C ASP A 49 -14.30 5.02 0.45
N ARG A 50 -13.40 4.41 -0.31
CA ARG A 50 -12.00 4.81 -0.33
C ARG A 50 -11.33 4.53 -1.65
N MET A 51 -10.24 5.25 -1.88
CA MET A 51 -9.28 4.93 -2.91
C MET A 51 -7.87 5.13 -2.38
N GLN A 52 -6.92 4.35 -2.88
CA GLN A 52 -5.51 4.66 -2.69
C GLN A 52 -5.08 5.70 -3.74
N SER A 53 -4.26 6.67 -3.35
CA SER A 53 -3.78 7.73 -4.24
C SER A 53 -2.25 7.87 -4.19
N GLY A 54 -1.72 8.91 -4.84
CA GLY A 54 -0.32 9.31 -4.74
C GLY A 54 0.68 8.37 -5.40
N SER A 55 1.95 8.50 -5.00
CA SER A 55 3.09 7.94 -5.75
C SER A 55 3.03 6.42 -5.87
N ARG A 56 2.65 5.73 -4.78
CA ARG A 56 2.55 4.26 -4.79
C ARG A 56 1.44 3.76 -5.69
N ARG A 57 0.27 4.43 -5.70
CA ARG A 57 -0.85 4.11 -6.59
C ARG A 57 -0.48 4.28 -8.06
N GLU A 58 0.32 5.28 -8.35
CA GLU A 58 0.81 5.60 -9.69
C GLU A 58 1.84 4.59 -10.23
N GLY A 59 2.40 3.73 -9.36
CA GLY A 59 3.35 2.67 -9.71
C GLY A 59 4.79 2.89 -9.23
N PHE A 60 5.07 4.00 -8.53
CA PHE A 60 6.39 4.27 -7.96
C PHE A 60 6.66 3.45 -6.70
N ARG A 61 7.92 3.06 -6.49
CA ARG A 61 8.43 2.46 -5.25
C ARG A 61 9.69 3.21 -4.77
N LEU A 62 9.69 4.54 -4.91
CA LEU A 62 10.78 5.39 -4.41
C LEU A 62 10.82 5.32 -2.88
N GLN A 63 12.00 5.39 -2.27
CA GLN A 63 12.18 5.25 -0.82
C GLN A 63 11.33 6.25 -0.01
N THR A 64 11.14 7.46 -0.54
CA THR A 64 10.34 8.52 0.09
C THR A 64 8.84 8.44 -0.24
N SER A 65 8.37 7.35 -0.84
CA SER A 65 6.95 7.18 -1.17
C SER A 65 6.17 6.65 0.02
N ASP A 66 5.37 7.53 0.59
CA ASP A 66 4.31 7.28 1.55
C ASP A 66 3.13 6.51 0.94
N ARG A 67 2.20 6.09 1.81
CA ARG A 67 0.92 5.49 1.43
C ARG A 67 -0.20 6.51 1.60
N ASP A 68 -0.70 7.06 0.50
CA ASP A 68 -1.84 7.97 0.52
C ASP A 68 -3.18 7.24 0.35
N ASN A 69 -4.13 7.50 1.24
CA ASN A 69 -5.48 6.95 1.14
C ASN A 69 -6.51 8.07 1.33
N MET A 70 -7.51 8.12 0.45
CA MET A 70 -8.64 9.02 0.57
C MET A 70 -9.87 8.22 1.03
N PHE A 71 -10.61 8.76 2.00
CA PHE A 71 -11.83 8.16 2.54
C PHE A 71 -12.97 9.17 2.49
N TRP A 72 -14.15 8.73 2.10
CA TRP A 72 -15.35 9.59 2.11
C TRP A 72 -16.60 8.80 2.51
N LEU A 73 -17.61 9.53 2.97
CA LEU A 73 -18.89 8.96 3.37
C LEU A 73 -19.79 8.83 2.13
N PRO A 74 -20.21 7.61 1.70
CA PRO A 74 -20.93 7.42 0.44
C PRO A 74 -22.30 8.12 0.41
N ASN A 75 -22.92 8.34 1.57
CA ASN A 75 -24.23 8.96 1.69
C ASN A 75 -24.17 10.50 1.77
N HIS A 76 -22.98 11.09 1.81
CA HIS A 76 -22.76 12.54 1.82
C HIS A 76 -22.43 13.00 0.41
N LYS A 77 -23.39 13.68 -0.22
CA LYS A 77 -23.36 14.04 -1.63
C LYS A 77 -23.06 15.51 -1.76
N VAL A 78 -21.91 15.83 -2.35
CA VAL A 78 -21.54 17.20 -2.66
C VAL A 78 -22.09 17.58 -4.03
N ILE A 79 -22.78 18.72 -4.09
CA ILE A 79 -23.31 19.32 -5.31
C ILE A 79 -22.64 20.66 -5.58
N CYS A 80 -22.57 21.05 -6.85
CA CYS A 80 -21.99 22.31 -7.31
C CYS A 80 -23.06 23.33 -7.73
N ASP A 81 -24.31 22.90 -7.87
CA ASP A 81 -25.45 23.74 -8.24
C ASP A 81 -26.71 23.27 -7.52
N LEU A 82 -27.56 24.20 -7.06
CA LEU A 82 -28.78 23.88 -6.30
C LEU A 82 -29.77 23.02 -7.10
N SER A 83 -29.81 23.12 -8.42
CA SER A 83 -30.67 22.27 -9.27
C SER A 83 -30.32 20.77 -9.16
N GLN A 84 -29.11 20.44 -8.71
CA GLN A 84 -28.66 19.05 -8.55
C GLN A 84 -29.25 18.38 -7.30
N ILE A 85 -29.88 19.12 -6.38
CA ILE A 85 -30.47 18.55 -5.16
C ILE A 85 -31.50 17.46 -5.48
N SER A 86 -32.25 17.59 -6.58
CA SER A 86 -33.27 16.63 -7.00
C SER A 86 -32.69 15.29 -7.48
N LEU A 87 -31.38 15.19 -7.71
CA LEU A 87 -30.71 13.94 -8.07
C LEU A 87 -30.56 12.99 -6.87
N TYR A 88 -30.72 13.51 -5.65
CA TYR A 88 -30.48 12.75 -4.42
C TYR A 88 -31.75 12.57 -3.60
N ARG A 89 -31.86 11.39 -2.98
CA ARG A 89 -33.02 11.01 -2.14
C ARG A 89 -32.84 11.50 -0.71
N ILE A 90 -33.75 12.33 -0.22
CA ILE A 90 -33.80 12.83 1.16
C ILE A 90 -34.87 12.03 1.91
N PRO A 91 -34.61 11.53 3.15
CA PRO A 91 -33.47 11.83 4.02
C PRO A 91 -32.32 10.80 3.93
N GLN A 92 -32.31 9.90 2.94
CA GLN A 92 -31.25 8.88 2.83
C GLN A 92 -29.87 9.49 2.58
N HIS A 93 -29.80 10.58 1.81
CA HIS A 93 -28.58 11.31 1.51
C HIS A 93 -28.51 12.61 2.30
N THR A 94 -27.31 12.90 2.79
CA THR A 94 -26.93 14.23 3.27
C THR A 94 -26.41 15.03 2.08
N VAL A 95 -27.07 16.12 1.71
CA VAL A 95 -26.67 16.99 0.59
C VAL A 95 -25.89 18.20 1.11
N ILE A 96 -24.73 18.42 0.49
CA ILE A 96 -23.79 19.50 0.83
C ILE A 96 -23.56 20.34 -0.42
N LEU A 97 -23.81 21.64 -0.36
CA LEU A 97 -23.52 22.57 -1.45
C LEU A 97 -22.08 23.08 -1.37
N MET A 98 -21.38 22.99 -2.49
CA MET A 98 -20.06 23.58 -2.72
C MET A 98 -20.22 25.05 -3.12
N GLU A 99 -19.94 25.98 -2.21
CA GLU A 99 -19.97 27.43 -2.47
C GLU A 99 -18.55 27.97 -2.72
N CYS A 100 -18.30 28.46 -3.94
CA CYS A 100 -17.00 29.00 -4.35
C CYS A 100 -16.93 30.54 -4.34
N GLU A 101 -18.01 31.24 -4.01
CA GLU A 101 -18.06 32.71 -4.04
C GLU A 101 -17.14 33.34 -2.98
N ASP A 102 -16.43 34.40 -3.40
CA ASP A 102 -15.45 35.17 -2.61
C ASP A 102 -14.25 34.35 -2.08
N LEU A 103 -13.92 33.24 -2.75
CA LEU A 103 -12.81 32.37 -2.39
C LEU A 103 -11.72 32.35 -3.48
N PRO A 104 -10.46 32.04 -3.10
CA PRO A 104 -9.42 31.75 -4.08
C PRO A 104 -9.81 30.55 -4.97
N PRO A 105 -9.48 30.55 -6.27
CA PRO A 105 -9.80 29.45 -7.16
C PRO A 105 -9.34 28.09 -6.63
N GLY A 106 -10.21 27.08 -6.72
CA GLY A 106 -9.98 25.74 -6.20
C GLY A 106 -10.26 25.55 -4.70
N PHE A 107 -10.80 26.56 -4.02
CA PHE A 107 -11.28 26.48 -2.64
C PHE A 107 -12.79 26.72 -2.56
N THR A 108 -13.43 26.13 -1.56
CA THR A 108 -14.88 26.16 -1.36
C THR A 108 -15.25 26.20 0.11
N ARG A 109 -16.44 26.74 0.42
CA ARG A 109 -17.17 26.47 1.66
C ARG A 109 -18.17 25.34 1.42
N LEU A 110 -18.45 24.55 2.44
CA LEU A 110 -19.37 23.42 2.36
C LEU A 110 -20.61 23.72 3.20
N LYS A 111 -21.71 24.09 2.54
CA LYS A 111 -22.99 24.41 3.17
C LYS A 111 -23.86 23.17 3.26
N LEU A 112 -24.32 22.85 4.46
CA LEU A 112 -25.17 21.69 4.72
C LEU A 112 -26.63 22.04 4.38
N LEU A 113 -27.19 21.41 3.35
CA LEU A 113 -28.59 21.67 2.92
C LEU A 113 -29.60 20.76 3.61
N THR A 114 -29.16 19.61 4.10
CA THR A 114 -30.00 18.62 4.80
C THR A 114 -29.27 18.12 6.04
N PRO A 115 -29.98 17.79 7.13
CA PRO A 115 -29.34 17.27 8.34
C PRO A 115 -28.48 16.02 8.08
N THR A 116 -27.33 15.93 8.74
CA THR A 116 -26.51 14.71 8.78
C THR A 116 -26.92 13.83 9.95
N ARG A 117 -26.80 12.51 9.79
CA ARG A 117 -26.88 11.54 10.92
C ARG A 117 -25.50 11.09 11.39
N ASP A 118 -24.46 11.41 10.64
CA ASP A 118 -23.08 11.11 11.01
C ASP A 118 -22.61 12.08 12.10
N ARG A 119 -22.26 11.53 13.26
CA ARG A 119 -21.86 12.30 14.45
C ARG A 119 -20.59 13.11 14.24
N ASN A 120 -19.66 12.61 13.42
CA ASN A 120 -18.39 13.29 13.17
C ASN A 120 -18.60 14.50 12.25
N VAL A 121 -19.49 14.37 11.27
CA VAL A 121 -19.89 15.50 10.43
C VAL A 121 -20.68 16.53 11.23
N ASP A 122 -21.61 16.07 12.08
CA ASP A 122 -22.45 16.93 12.91
C ASP A 122 -21.59 17.76 13.90
N SER A 123 -20.63 17.12 14.58
CA SER A 123 -19.67 17.80 15.48
C SER A 123 -18.73 18.78 14.75
N SER A 124 -18.66 18.69 13.43
CA SER A 124 -17.84 19.57 12.59
C SER A 124 -18.62 20.75 12.01
N CYS A 125 -19.93 20.85 12.29
CA CYS A 125 -20.79 21.90 11.77
C CYS A 125 -20.69 23.20 12.59
N ILE A 126 -20.79 24.34 11.92
CA ILE A 126 -20.85 25.68 12.50
C ILE A 126 -22.03 26.46 11.93
N HIS A 127 -22.62 27.34 12.75
CA HIS A 127 -23.68 28.24 12.31
C HIS A 127 -23.09 29.59 11.88
N LEU A 128 -23.39 30.03 10.66
CA LEU A 128 -23.02 31.34 10.13
C LEU A 128 -24.24 31.97 9.49
N ASN A 129 -24.67 33.14 9.99
CA ASN A 129 -25.80 33.90 9.44
C ASN A 129 -27.10 33.08 9.26
N GLY A 130 -27.38 32.17 10.20
CA GLY A 130 -28.57 31.31 10.15
C GLY A 130 -28.42 30.04 9.31
N GLU A 131 -27.26 29.83 8.67
CA GLU A 131 -26.98 28.65 7.85
C GLU A 131 -25.90 27.78 8.46
N ILE A 132 -25.84 26.51 8.03
CA ILE A 132 -24.95 25.50 8.59
C ILE A 132 -23.84 25.19 7.60
N TYR A 133 -22.59 25.26 8.06
CA TYR A 133 -21.40 24.96 7.28
C TYR A 133 -20.55 23.88 7.95
N VAL A 134 -19.87 23.05 7.17
CA VAL A 134 -18.91 22.08 7.69
C VAL A 134 -17.53 22.74 7.79
N SER A 135 -17.00 22.92 9.01
CA SER A 135 -15.66 23.48 9.22
C SER A 135 -14.58 22.44 8.95
N SER A 136 -13.62 22.77 8.09
CA SER A 136 -12.48 21.88 7.80
C SER A 136 -11.57 21.66 9.00
N MET A 137 -11.37 22.65 9.87
CA MET A 137 -10.62 22.49 11.11
C MET A 137 -11.31 21.52 12.09
N LEU A 138 -12.59 21.75 12.40
CA LEU A 138 -13.31 20.84 13.32
C LEU A 138 -13.39 19.42 12.75
N PHE A 139 -13.55 19.30 11.43
CA PHE A 139 -13.52 18.01 10.74
C PHE A 139 -12.17 17.31 10.89
N ARG A 140 -11.05 17.99 10.61
CA ARG A 140 -9.71 17.41 10.81
C ARG A 140 -9.46 16.98 12.25
N THR A 141 -9.87 17.78 13.23
CA THR A 141 -9.68 17.46 14.65
C THR A 141 -10.52 16.25 15.06
N THR A 142 -11.80 16.22 14.68
CA THR A 142 -12.70 15.09 14.97
C THR A 142 -12.17 13.78 14.39
N PHE A 143 -11.75 13.78 13.12
CA PHE A 143 -11.22 12.57 12.49
C PHE A 143 -9.84 12.17 13.02
N LEU A 144 -8.99 13.11 13.42
CA LEU A 144 -7.73 12.81 14.12
C LEU A 144 -7.99 12.05 15.42
N ASP A 145 -8.92 12.54 16.24
CA ASP A 145 -9.24 11.94 17.54
C ASP A 145 -9.83 10.53 17.39
N ASN A 146 -10.69 10.34 16.38
CA ASN A 146 -11.21 9.02 16.02
C ASN A 146 -10.10 8.05 15.59
N VAL A 147 -9.16 8.51 14.73
CA VAL A 147 -8.03 7.69 14.29
C VAL A 147 -7.15 7.29 15.47
N ARG A 148 -6.82 8.23 16.36
CA ARG A 148 -6.02 7.98 17.58
C ARG A 148 -6.69 6.96 18.51
N SER A 149 -8.02 6.97 18.57
CA SER A 149 -8.80 6.08 19.42
C SER A 149 -9.01 4.69 18.80
N SER A 150 -8.75 4.52 17.49
CA SER A 150 -9.08 3.28 16.76
C SER A 150 -8.09 2.12 16.98
N HIS A 151 -6.79 2.39 17.09
CA HIS A 151 -5.76 1.35 17.21
C HIS A 151 -4.49 1.87 17.89
N ALA A 152 -3.76 1.00 18.60
CA ALA A 152 -2.52 1.36 19.30
C ALA A 152 -1.48 2.06 18.42
N ILE A 153 -1.21 1.55 17.20
CA ILE A 153 -0.26 2.19 16.26
C ILE A 153 -0.71 3.58 15.80
N ARG A 154 -2.01 3.86 15.83
CA ARG A 154 -2.56 5.16 15.41
C ARG A 154 -2.62 6.18 16.54
N ARG A 155 -2.27 5.82 17.79
CA ARG A 155 -2.29 6.76 18.93
C ARG A 155 -1.34 7.94 18.73
N SER A 156 -0.22 7.74 18.04
CA SER A 156 0.77 8.77 17.73
C SER A 156 0.48 9.56 16.45
N SER A 157 -0.70 9.39 15.84
CA SER A 157 -1.10 10.12 14.63
C SER A 157 -1.02 11.63 14.82
N ILE A 158 -0.64 12.34 13.76
CA ILE A 158 -0.55 13.80 13.70
C ILE A 158 -1.32 14.35 12.49
N GLN A 159 -1.64 15.64 12.49
CA GLN A 159 -2.16 16.32 11.30
C GLN A 159 -1.01 16.74 10.38
N HIS A 160 -1.15 16.47 9.09
CA HIS A 160 -0.24 16.91 8.04
C HIS A 160 -1.04 17.38 6.83
N GLY A 161 -1.16 18.70 6.66
CA GLY A 161 -2.01 19.27 5.62
C GLY A 161 -3.48 18.85 5.77
N PRO A 162 -4.11 18.25 4.73
CA PRO A 162 -5.47 17.71 4.83
C PRO A 162 -5.54 16.31 5.47
N CYS A 163 -4.39 15.69 5.76
CA CYS A 163 -4.29 14.29 6.16
C CYS A 163 -4.12 14.13 7.67
N VAL A 164 -4.55 12.97 8.16
CA VAL A 164 -4.05 12.37 9.40
C VAL A 164 -2.93 11.40 9.03
N THR A 165 -1.73 11.66 9.53
CA THR A 165 -0.53 10.87 9.23
C THR A 165 -0.16 10.00 10.41
N TYR A 166 0.20 8.74 10.15
CA TYR A 166 0.81 7.86 11.14
C TYR A 166 1.94 7.05 10.54
N LYS A 167 2.85 6.60 11.40
CA LYS A 167 3.94 5.70 11.02
C LYS A 167 3.51 4.27 11.27
N PHE A 168 3.52 3.47 10.22
CA PHE A 168 3.36 2.03 10.30
C PHE A 168 4.71 1.41 9.97
N TYR A 169 5.43 1.00 11.02
CA TYR A 169 6.83 0.60 10.92
C TYR A 169 7.68 1.72 10.28
N GLU A 170 8.43 1.43 9.21
CA GLU A 170 9.26 2.42 8.52
C GLU A 170 8.51 3.25 7.47
N SER A 171 7.21 3.03 7.28
CA SER A 171 6.41 3.71 6.24
C SER A 171 5.40 4.68 6.85
N GLU A 172 5.41 5.91 6.36
CA GLU A 172 4.35 6.89 6.64
C GLU A 172 3.10 6.58 5.82
N THR A 173 1.94 6.70 6.47
CA THR A 173 0.62 6.53 5.85
C THR A 173 -0.23 7.77 6.13
N ASP A 174 -0.71 8.37 5.05
CA ASP A 174 -1.56 9.56 5.04
C ASP A 174 -3.01 9.16 4.79
N LEU A 175 -3.90 9.58 5.69
CA LEU A 175 -5.34 9.37 5.62
C LEU A 175 -6.05 10.71 5.38
N ALA A 176 -6.54 10.92 4.17
CA ALA A 176 -7.30 12.11 3.79
C ALA A 176 -8.81 11.81 3.84
N PHE A 177 -9.46 12.20 4.93
CA PHE A 177 -10.93 12.17 5.02
C PHE A 177 -11.51 13.34 4.23
N CYS A 178 -12.49 13.06 3.38
CA CYS A 178 -12.98 13.99 2.38
C CYS A 178 -14.46 13.74 2.04
N PHE A 179 -15.04 14.60 1.20
CA PHE A 179 -16.32 14.34 0.57
C PHE A 179 -16.16 14.18 -0.94
N GLN A 180 -17.03 13.37 -1.54
CA GLN A 180 -17.06 13.15 -2.99
C GLN A 180 -18.16 13.99 -3.64
N SER A 181 -17.81 14.61 -4.76
CA SER A 181 -18.75 15.19 -5.72
C SER A 181 -18.73 14.35 -6.98
N CYS A 182 -19.90 13.88 -7.44
CA CYS A 182 -20.02 13.27 -8.77
C CYS A 182 -20.05 14.32 -9.89
N HIS A 183 -19.98 15.60 -9.54
CA HIS A 183 -20.04 16.73 -10.45
C HIS A 183 -18.71 17.48 -10.46
N TRP A 184 -18.39 18.06 -11.62
CA TRP A 184 -17.24 18.95 -11.76
C TRP A 184 -17.63 20.37 -11.36
N PRO A 185 -16.80 21.07 -10.58
CA PRO A 185 -17.04 22.47 -10.27
C PRO A 185 -16.89 23.32 -11.53
N ASN A 186 -17.68 24.40 -11.60
CA ASN A 186 -17.71 25.31 -12.76
C ASN A 186 -16.31 25.84 -13.12
N GLU A 187 -15.47 26.11 -12.12
CA GLU A 187 -14.08 26.57 -12.29
C GLU A 187 -13.19 25.60 -13.06
N ALA A 188 -13.53 24.30 -13.08
CA ALA A 188 -12.76 23.25 -13.75
C ALA A 188 -13.33 22.88 -15.13
N LEU A 189 -14.50 23.38 -15.53
CA LEU A 189 -15.07 23.12 -16.86
C LEU A 189 -14.17 23.56 -18.03
N PRO A 190 -13.42 24.69 -17.95
CA PRO A 190 -12.48 25.08 -19.01
C PRO A 190 -11.38 24.05 -19.28
N TRP A 191 -11.04 23.20 -18.29
CA TRP A 191 -10.07 22.11 -18.49
C TRP A 191 -10.59 21.07 -19.50
N ILE A 192 -11.88 20.72 -19.42
CA ILE A 192 -12.50 19.74 -20.32
C ILE A 192 -12.40 20.24 -21.78
N GLN A 193 -12.76 21.50 -22.00
CA GLN A 193 -12.65 22.15 -23.31
C GLN A 193 -11.20 22.16 -23.81
N ARG A 194 -10.24 22.48 -22.93
CA ARG A 194 -8.82 22.46 -23.28
C ARG A 194 -8.34 21.08 -23.70
N CYS A 195 -8.76 20.02 -23.01
CA CYS A 195 -8.44 18.64 -23.37
C CYS A 195 -9.00 18.22 -24.73
N GLN A 196 -10.23 18.63 -25.05
CA GLN A 196 -10.85 18.37 -26.35
C GLN A 196 -10.07 19.02 -27.50
N LEU A 197 -9.64 20.27 -27.32
CA LEU A 197 -8.82 21.00 -28.30
C LEU A 197 -7.40 20.42 -28.42
N SER A 198 -6.81 20.00 -27.30
CA SER A 198 -5.47 19.40 -27.29
C SER A 198 -5.46 17.93 -27.72
N HIS A 199 -6.61 17.28 -27.85
CA HIS A 199 -6.74 15.82 -28.06
C HIS A 199 -5.89 15.00 -27.07
N TRP A 200 -5.77 15.51 -25.84
CA TRP A 200 -5.06 14.83 -24.77
C TRP A 200 -5.74 15.14 -23.42
N PRO A 201 -6.06 14.12 -22.60
CA PRO A 201 -5.81 12.69 -22.86
C PRO A 201 -6.76 12.13 -23.94
N SER A 202 -6.71 10.82 -24.20
CA SER A 202 -7.67 10.19 -25.12
C SER A 202 -9.11 10.35 -24.61
N GLU A 203 -10.09 10.34 -25.51
CA GLU A 203 -11.50 10.56 -25.16
C GLU A 203 -12.02 9.57 -24.11
N ARG A 204 -11.55 8.31 -24.17
CA ARG A 204 -11.87 7.30 -23.15
C ARG A 204 -11.36 7.68 -21.76
N VAL A 205 -10.17 8.27 -21.67
CA VAL A 205 -9.60 8.73 -20.39
C VAL A 205 -10.33 10.00 -19.93
N LEU A 206 -10.57 10.96 -20.83
CA LEU A 206 -11.29 12.19 -20.51
C LEU A 206 -12.70 11.91 -19.98
N SER A 207 -13.50 11.12 -20.70
CA SER A 207 -14.84 10.71 -20.26
C SER A 207 -14.81 9.98 -18.92
N GLY A 208 -13.85 9.05 -18.73
CA GLY A 208 -13.65 8.38 -17.45
C GLY A 208 -13.35 9.34 -16.30
N ILE A 209 -12.55 10.38 -16.54
CA ILE A 209 -12.23 11.41 -15.54
C ILE A 209 -13.47 12.26 -15.22
N VAL A 210 -14.21 12.71 -16.23
CA VAL A 210 -15.39 13.57 -16.04
C VAL A 210 -16.49 12.82 -15.28
N ASN A 211 -16.71 11.54 -15.59
CA ASN A 211 -17.75 10.72 -14.97
C ASN A 211 -17.52 10.41 -13.48
N GLU A 212 -16.28 10.46 -13.01
CA GLU A 212 -15.95 10.21 -11.59
C GLU A 212 -16.03 11.45 -10.70
N GLY A 213 -16.12 12.64 -11.31
CA GLY A 213 -16.22 13.90 -10.57
C GLY A 213 -14.91 14.28 -9.87
N CYS A 214 -15.02 14.80 -8.64
CA CYS A 214 -13.91 15.27 -7.83
C CYS A 214 -14.15 15.03 -6.34
N HIS A 215 -13.16 15.37 -5.51
CA HIS A 215 -13.27 15.31 -4.05
C HIS A 215 -13.05 16.70 -3.45
N VAL A 216 -13.44 16.91 -2.20
CA VAL A 216 -13.09 18.09 -1.41
C VAL A 216 -12.42 17.67 -0.12
N VAL A 217 -11.20 18.20 0.11
CA VAL A 217 -10.35 17.84 1.26
C VAL A 217 -10.27 19.00 2.26
N PRO A 218 -10.13 18.72 3.57
CA PRO A 218 -10.31 19.72 4.62
C PRO A 218 -9.04 20.55 4.84
N ILE A 219 -8.73 21.45 3.91
CA ILE A 219 -7.62 22.40 4.05
C ILE A 219 -7.99 23.73 3.39
N GLY A 220 -7.84 24.83 4.12
CA GLY A 220 -8.07 26.18 3.62
C GLY A 220 -6.90 26.76 2.84
N SER A 221 -7.12 27.91 2.20
CA SER A 221 -6.08 28.55 1.38
C SER A 221 -4.98 29.24 2.20
N ALA A 222 -5.22 29.45 3.49
CA ALA A 222 -4.31 30.01 4.47
C ALA A 222 -4.63 29.43 5.86
N PRO A 223 -3.69 29.48 6.83
CA PRO A 223 -3.93 28.95 8.18
C PRO A 223 -5.19 29.52 8.85
N GLU A 224 -5.49 30.80 8.62
CA GLU A 224 -6.65 31.45 9.26
C GLU A 224 -7.99 31.14 8.57
N ARG A 225 -7.95 30.43 7.44
CA ARG A 225 -9.12 30.03 6.63
C ARG A 225 -9.55 28.60 6.94
N ASP A 226 -9.61 28.29 8.23
CA ASP A 226 -9.90 26.98 8.82
C ASP A 226 -11.37 26.48 8.67
N ARG A 227 -12.13 27.15 7.80
CA ARG A 227 -13.51 26.81 7.42
C ARG A 227 -13.62 26.44 5.95
N GLU A 228 -12.56 26.65 5.18
CA GLU A 228 -12.52 26.38 3.75
C GLU A 228 -11.98 24.99 3.46
N TRP A 229 -12.39 24.46 2.31
CA TRP A 229 -12.02 23.17 1.77
C TRP A 229 -11.34 23.37 0.42
N ARG A 230 -10.49 22.43 0.02
CA ARG A 230 -9.82 22.46 -1.27
C ARG A 230 -10.39 21.38 -2.19
N VAL A 231 -10.68 21.73 -3.43
CA VAL A 231 -11.06 20.75 -4.46
C VAL A 231 -9.83 19.89 -4.80
N SER A 232 -10.01 18.58 -4.81
CA SER A 232 -8.98 17.58 -5.10
C SER A 232 -9.36 16.74 -6.32
N PHE A 233 -8.40 16.61 -7.23
CA PHE A 233 -8.52 15.84 -8.48
C PHE A 233 -7.66 14.57 -8.45
N SER A 234 -7.35 14.02 -7.26
CA SER A 234 -6.43 12.87 -7.14
C SER A 234 -6.81 11.65 -7.99
N GLY A 235 -8.11 11.35 -8.14
CA GLY A 235 -8.57 10.28 -9.04
C GLY A 235 -8.35 10.61 -10.52
N ALA A 236 -8.57 11.86 -10.92
CA ALA A 236 -8.27 12.32 -12.28
C ALA A 236 -6.76 12.29 -12.58
N GLU A 237 -5.94 12.74 -11.63
CA GLU A 237 -4.47 12.69 -11.72
C GLU A 237 -3.97 11.27 -11.91
N GLN A 238 -4.49 10.32 -11.15
CA GLN A 238 -4.14 8.92 -11.27
C GLN A 238 -4.41 8.42 -12.70
N LYS A 239 -5.58 8.70 -13.26
CA LYS A 239 -5.94 8.30 -14.63
C LYS A 239 -5.02 8.92 -15.69
N LEU A 240 -4.65 10.20 -15.51
CA LEU A 240 -3.69 10.85 -16.39
C LEU A 240 -2.31 10.18 -16.33
N VAL A 241 -1.82 9.85 -15.12
CA VAL A 241 -0.55 9.14 -14.94
C VAL A 241 -0.61 7.71 -15.48
N TYR A 242 -1.78 7.05 -15.40
CA TYR A 242 -2.00 5.72 -15.99
C TYR A 242 -1.96 5.76 -17.52
N SER A 243 -2.36 6.89 -18.12
CA SER A 243 -2.33 7.11 -19.56
C SER A 243 -0.96 7.51 -20.13
N MET A 244 0.02 7.79 -19.26
CA MET A 244 1.38 8.11 -19.71
C MET A 244 2.04 6.90 -20.37
N ASN A 245 2.79 7.14 -21.46
CA ASN A 245 3.74 6.15 -21.92
C ASN A 245 4.90 6.00 -20.91
N HIS A 246 5.69 4.93 -21.05
CA HIS A 246 6.71 4.64 -20.05
C HIS A 246 7.83 5.70 -19.99
N CYS A 247 8.21 6.31 -21.12
CA CYS A 247 9.21 7.39 -21.13
C CYS A 247 8.73 8.64 -20.36
N GLN A 248 7.45 9.01 -20.51
CA GLN A 248 6.81 10.07 -19.71
C GLN A 248 6.83 9.73 -18.22
N PHE A 249 6.47 8.50 -17.85
CA PHE A 249 6.49 8.04 -16.46
C PHE A 249 7.90 8.07 -15.84
N LEU A 250 8.93 7.63 -16.59
CA LEU A 250 10.32 7.71 -16.14
C LEU A 250 10.82 9.16 -16.05
N CYS A 251 10.41 10.04 -16.97
CA CYS A 251 10.73 11.46 -16.88
C CYS A 251 10.11 12.09 -15.63
N TYR A 252 8.86 11.74 -15.30
CA TYR A 252 8.23 12.14 -14.05
C TYR A 252 9.02 11.64 -12.83
N GLY A 253 9.43 10.37 -12.83
CA GLY A 253 10.31 9.81 -11.79
C GLY A 253 11.65 10.54 -11.67
N LEU A 254 12.28 10.88 -12.80
CA LEU A 254 13.55 11.59 -12.85
C LEU A 254 13.44 12.99 -12.24
N LEU A 255 12.34 13.72 -12.53
CA LEU A 255 12.06 15.01 -11.91
C LEU A 255 11.87 14.90 -10.40
N LYS A 256 11.17 13.86 -9.91
CA LYS A 256 11.00 13.63 -8.46
C LYS A 256 12.33 13.36 -7.76
N ILE A 257 13.18 12.53 -8.36
CA ILE A 257 14.51 12.22 -7.81
C ILE A 257 15.38 13.49 -7.81
N PHE A 258 15.40 14.23 -8.92
CA PHE A 258 16.20 15.46 -9.02
C PHE A 258 15.72 16.53 -8.03
N LEU A 259 14.41 16.68 -7.84
CA LEU A 259 13.83 17.53 -6.80
C LEU A 259 14.40 17.14 -5.43
N LYS A 260 14.26 15.86 -5.05
CA LYS A 260 14.61 15.39 -3.70
C LYS A 260 16.11 15.40 -3.42
N GLU A 261 16.92 14.97 -4.40
CA GLU A 261 18.35 14.76 -4.21
C GLU A 261 19.20 15.99 -4.54
N VAL A 262 18.68 16.98 -5.27
CA VAL A 262 19.48 18.14 -5.73
C VAL A 262 18.83 19.47 -5.35
N ILE A 263 17.54 19.66 -5.63
CA ILE A 263 16.88 20.94 -5.37
C ILE A 263 16.63 21.14 -3.87
N ASP A 264 16.07 20.13 -3.20
CA ASP A 264 15.64 20.21 -1.80
C ASP A 264 16.79 20.24 -0.79
N GLN A 265 18.02 19.86 -1.19
CA GLN A 265 19.17 19.86 -0.27
C GLN A 265 19.49 21.25 0.31
N ASN A 266 19.23 22.31 -0.47
CA ASN A 266 19.55 23.69 -0.08
C ASN A 266 18.32 24.50 0.35
N ASN A 267 17.11 24.10 -0.03
CA ASN A 267 15.86 24.82 0.25
C ASN A 267 14.69 23.86 0.55
N PRO A 268 14.78 23.06 1.64
CA PRO A 268 13.74 22.10 1.98
C PRO A 268 12.46 22.84 2.40
N SER A 269 11.45 22.92 1.51
CA SER A 269 10.03 23.27 1.78
C SER A 269 9.33 23.97 0.60
N CYS A 270 10.07 24.54 -0.35
CA CYS A 270 9.49 25.44 -1.36
C CYS A 270 8.76 24.69 -2.49
N LEU A 271 9.33 23.57 -2.94
CA LEU A 271 8.76 22.70 -3.97
C LEU A 271 8.41 21.33 -3.39
N CYS A 272 7.52 20.60 -4.07
CA CYS A 272 7.11 19.25 -3.75
C CYS A 272 6.81 18.47 -5.04
N SER A 273 6.61 17.15 -4.93
CA SER A 273 6.37 16.24 -6.06
C SER A 273 5.12 16.58 -6.88
N TYR A 274 4.16 17.31 -6.30
CA TYR A 274 2.95 17.77 -6.98
C TYR A 274 3.25 18.77 -8.11
N PHE A 275 4.23 19.66 -7.92
CA PHE A 275 4.65 20.58 -8.98
C PHE A 275 5.28 19.82 -10.16
N MET A 276 6.08 18.79 -9.88
CA MET A 276 6.69 17.95 -10.91
C MET A 276 5.61 17.22 -11.72
N LYS A 277 4.56 16.72 -11.06
CA LYS A 277 3.41 16.09 -11.72
C LYS A 277 2.67 17.10 -12.61
N THR A 278 2.43 18.29 -12.09
CA THR A 278 1.74 19.37 -12.82
C THR A 278 2.51 19.80 -14.06
N ILE A 279 3.84 19.96 -13.97
CA ILE A 279 4.70 20.25 -15.12
C ILE A 279 4.56 19.17 -16.18
N MET A 280 4.62 17.89 -15.79
CA MET A 280 4.47 16.78 -16.74
C MET A 280 3.15 16.87 -17.49
N PHE A 281 2.03 17.12 -16.82
CA PHE A 281 0.73 17.25 -17.49
C PHE A 281 0.70 18.42 -18.47
N TRP A 282 1.20 19.59 -18.09
CA TRP A 282 1.25 20.76 -18.98
C TRP A 282 2.17 20.52 -20.19
N VAL A 283 3.36 19.96 -20.00
CA VAL A 283 4.30 19.70 -21.11
C VAL A 283 3.73 18.65 -22.07
N ILE A 284 3.15 17.56 -21.55
CA ILE A 284 2.52 16.54 -22.40
C ILE A 284 1.34 17.14 -23.21
N GLN A 285 0.51 17.98 -22.59
CA GLN A 285 -0.63 18.59 -23.26
C GLN A 285 -0.21 19.62 -24.33
N CYS A 286 0.82 20.43 -24.05
CA CYS A 286 1.14 21.61 -24.85
C CYS A 286 2.24 21.38 -25.90
N ASP A 287 3.19 20.48 -25.69
CA ASP A 287 4.32 20.26 -26.61
C ASP A 287 4.17 18.95 -27.40
N ARG A 288 3.40 19.03 -28.49
CA ARG A 288 3.22 17.90 -29.42
C ARG A 288 4.48 17.56 -30.22
N SER A 289 5.48 18.44 -30.26
CA SER A 289 6.73 18.22 -30.99
C SER A 289 7.72 17.36 -30.19
N LEU A 290 7.52 17.27 -28.87
CA LEU A 290 8.38 16.52 -27.97
C LEU A 290 8.10 15.02 -28.08
N HIS A 291 9.05 14.28 -28.66
CA HIS A 291 8.98 12.83 -28.76
C HIS A 291 9.45 12.16 -27.46
N TRP A 292 8.51 11.54 -26.76
CA TRP A 292 8.73 10.81 -25.51
C TRP A 292 9.26 9.39 -25.75
N VAL A 293 10.52 9.30 -26.15
CA VAL A 293 11.22 8.05 -26.49
C VAL A 293 12.55 7.94 -25.73
N PRO A 294 13.11 6.74 -25.52
CA PRO A 294 14.28 6.54 -24.67
C PRO A 294 15.47 7.47 -24.97
N TYR A 295 15.83 7.63 -26.24
CA TYR A 295 16.95 8.47 -26.66
C TYR A 295 16.69 9.99 -26.52
N ASN A 296 15.47 10.41 -26.19
CA ASN A 296 15.09 11.80 -25.93
C ASN A 296 14.78 12.08 -24.46
N LEU A 297 14.91 11.12 -23.55
CA LEU A 297 14.52 11.27 -22.14
C LEU A 297 15.14 12.52 -21.48
N LEU A 298 16.43 12.80 -21.72
CA LEU A 298 17.06 13.99 -21.16
C LEU A 298 16.55 15.29 -21.80
N ILE A 299 16.22 15.31 -23.10
CA ILE A 299 15.56 16.47 -23.73
C ILE A 299 14.23 16.74 -23.04
N CYS A 300 13.45 15.69 -22.80
CA CYS A 300 12.14 15.81 -22.14
C CYS A 300 12.29 16.36 -20.72
N PHE A 301 13.27 15.85 -19.97
CA PHE A 301 13.62 16.36 -18.64
C PHE A 301 13.98 17.85 -18.67
N TRP A 302 14.88 18.25 -19.56
CA TRP A 302 15.31 19.66 -19.66
C TRP A 302 14.17 20.58 -20.09
N THR A 303 13.25 20.10 -20.92
CA THR A 303 12.05 20.85 -21.31
C THR A 303 11.17 21.11 -20.09
N CYS A 304 10.90 20.09 -19.28
CA CYS A 304 10.18 20.23 -18.01
C CYS A 304 10.91 21.16 -17.04
N PHE A 305 12.24 21.04 -16.93
CA PHE A 305 13.04 21.86 -16.02
C PHE A 305 13.04 23.35 -16.43
N LYS A 306 13.07 23.65 -17.73
CA LYS A 306 12.91 25.03 -18.23
C LYS A 306 11.54 25.60 -17.92
N VAL A 307 10.47 24.80 -18.01
CA VAL A 307 9.12 25.22 -17.62
C VAL A 307 9.09 25.57 -16.14
N LEU A 308 9.69 24.73 -15.27
CA LEU A 308 9.81 25.04 -13.84
C LEU A 308 10.53 26.37 -13.59
N ILE A 309 11.68 26.58 -14.23
CA ILE A 309 12.44 27.84 -14.11
C ILE A 309 11.60 29.03 -14.56
N SER A 310 10.90 28.91 -15.69
CA SER A 310 10.04 29.97 -16.22
C SER A 310 8.89 30.30 -15.27
N TRP A 311 8.26 29.28 -14.67
CA TRP A 311 7.19 29.45 -13.69
C TRP A 311 7.69 30.09 -12.40
N VAL A 312 8.86 29.69 -11.90
CA VAL A 312 9.46 30.31 -10.71
C VAL A 312 9.84 31.76 -11.00
N TYR A 313 10.42 32.04 -12.18
CA TYR A 313 10.72 33.40 -12.61
C TYR A 313 9.48 34.30 -12.61
N LYS A 314 8.35 33.80 -13.13
CA LYS A 314 7.08 34.53 -13.17
C LYS A 314 6.32 34.55 -11.83
N GLY A 315 6.64 33.64 -10.91
CA GLY A 315 5.86 33.44 -9.68
C GLY A 315 4.52 32.76 -9.93
N GLU A 316 4.39 32.02 -11.04
CA GLU A 316 3.13 31.44 -11.52
C GLU A 316 3.28 29.95 -11.81
N CYS A 317 2.59 29.12 -11.02
CA CYS A 317 2.42 27.69 -11.30
C CYS A 317 0.93 27.37 -11.41
N PRO A 318 0.35 27.38 -12.62
CA PRO A 318 -1.08 27.14 -12.80
C PRO A 318 -1.42 25.67 -12.49
N ASN A 319 -2.40 25.45 -11.62
CA ASN A 319 -2.94 24.12 -11.40
C ASN A 319 -3.46 23.54 -12.73
N PHE A 320 -3.27 22.23 -12.94
CA PHE A 320 -3.63 21.62 -14.21
C PHE A 320 -5.15 21.64 -14.46
N PHE A 321 -5.99 21.42 -13.45
CA PHE A 321 -7.44 21.34 -13.61
C PHE A 321 -8.12 22.71 -13.48
N ILE A 322 -7.64 23.56 -12.58
CA ILE A 322 -8.16 24.92 -12.36
C ILE A 322 -7.02 25.91 -12.63
N SER A 323 -6.81 26.30 -13.89
CA SER A 323 -5.63 27.08 -14.29
C SER A 323 -5.49 28.44 -13.61
N GLN A 324 -6.60 29.01 -13.12
CA GLN A 324 -6.66 30.25 -12.36
C GLN A 324 -6.08 30.08 -10.94
N ASN A 325 -6.00 28.85 -10.43
CA ASN A 325 -5.38 28.54 -9.15
C ASN A 325 -3.85 28.50 -9.31
N ASN A 326 -3.20 29.62 -9.01
CA ASN A 326 -1.74 29.69 -8.93
C ASN A 326 -1.23 29.02 -7.65
N MET A 327 -0.61 27.85 -7.78
CA MET A 327 -0.13 27.04 -6.66
C MET A 327 1.16 27.56 -6.02
N PHE A 328 1.83 28.52 -6.65
CA PHE A 328 2.97 29.25 -6.07
C PHE A 328 2.55 30.41 -5.16
N ARG A 329 1.26 30.77 -5.19
CA ARG A 329 0.72 31.82 -4.33
C ARG A 329 1.08 31.54 -2.87
N VAL A 330 1.57 32.56 -2.17
CA VAL A 330 2.07 32.52 -0.78
C VAL A 330 3.35 31.68 -0.57
N LYS A 331 3.62 30.66 -1.39
CA LYS A 331 4.76 29.74 -1.22
C LYS A 331 6.05 30.21 -1.89
N VAL A 332 5.95 30.67 -3.13
CA VAL A 332 7.09 31.04 -3.98
C VAL A 332 6.96 32.52 -4.34
N VAL A 333 7.19 33.38 -3.35
CA VAL A 333 7.07 34.85 -3.47
C VAL A 333 8.26 35.55 -2.83
N GLY A 334 8.51 36.80 -3.22
CA GLY A 334 9.55 37.65 -2.61
C GLY A 334 10.94 37.02 -2.67
N GLN A 335 11.69 37.08 -1.56
CA GLN A 335 13.06 36.56 -1.50
C GLN A 335 13.15 35.06 -1.78
N THR A 336 12.16 34.27 -1.36
CA THR A 336 12.10 32.83 -1.63
C THR A 336 12.05 32.54 -3.12
N GLN A 337 11.27 33.33 -3.88
CA GLN A 337 11.20 33.21 -5.33
C GLN A 337 12.54 33.53 -6.00
N VAL A 338 13.18 34.64 -5.60
CA VAL A 338 14.48 35.07 -6.15
C VAL A 338 15.54 34.00 -5.91
N SER A 339 15.69 33.55 -4.67
CA SER A 339 16.69 32.53 -4.31
C SER A 339 16.43 31.19 -5.00
N LEU A 340 15.16 30.77 -5.14
CA LEU A 340 14.83 29.56 -5.89
C LEU A 340 15.15 29.72 -7.38
N PHE A 341 14.81 30.86 -7.99
CA PHE A 341 15.12 31.12 -9.39
C PHE A 341 16.64 31.06 -9.64
N GLU A 342 17.43 31.76 -8.82
CA GLU A 342 18.89 31.76 -8.92
C GLU A 342 19.48 30.35 -8.79
N GLN A 343 19.00 29.56 -7.81
CA GLN A 343 19.41 28.17 -7.64
C GLN A 343 19.11 27.33 -8.89
N LEU A 344 17.86 27.36 -9.37
CA LEU A 344 17.44 26.54 -10.51
C LEU A 344 18.14 26.97 -11.81
N TYR A 345 18.32 28.28 -12.01
CA TYR A 345 19.03 28.81 -13.16
C TYR A 345 20.53 28.46 -13.14
N ALA A 346 21.18 28.50 -11.95
CA ALA A 346 22.55 28.06 -11.79
C ALA A 346 22.70 26.56 -12.11
N LEU A 347 21.76 25.71 -11.65
CA LEU A 347 21.73 24.29 -12.01
C LEU A 347 21.57 24.09 -13.52
N TYR A 348 20.67 24.84 -14.16
CA TYR A 348 20.46 24.79 -15.61
C TYR A 348 21.73 25.17 -16.39
N ASN A 349 22.41 26.23 -15.98
CA ASN A 349 23.64 26.70 -16.64
C ASN A 349 24.81 25.72 -16.52
N ARG A 350 24.86 24.92 -15.43
CA ARG A 350 25.85 23.83 -15.30
C ARG A 350 25.63 22.71 -16.31
N GLY A 351 24.40 22.53 -16.79
CA GLY A 351 24.02 21.48 -17.72
C GLY A 351 24.15 20.07 -17.16
N ILE A 352 24.63 19.10 -17.97
CA ILE A 352 24.77 17.70 -17.56
C ILE A 352 25.49 17.52 -16.20
N PRO A 353 26.59 18.24 -15.89
CA PRO A 353 27.21 18.22 -14.56
C PRO A 353 26.26 18.42 -13.36
N CYS A 354 25.13 19.14 -13.50
CA CYS A 354 24.20 19.28 -12.39
C CYS A 354 23.47 17.97 -12.05
N LEU A 355 23.26 17.10 -13.03
CA LEU A 355 22.64 15.78 -12.84
C LEU A 355 23.57 14.83 -12.09
N LEU A 356 24.89 15.06 -12.16
CA LEU A 356 25.90 14.28 -11.43
C LEU A 356 25.90 14.58 -9.92
N ILE A 357 25.26 15.67 -9.49
CA ILE A 357 25.10 16.01 -8.06
C ILE A 357 24.18 15.00 -7.37
N SER A 358 23.17 14.48 -8.08
CA SER A 358 22.27 13.46 -7.57
C SER A 358 23.02 12.13 -7.41
N PRO A 359 23.04 11.52 -6.20
CA PRO A 359 23.64 10.19 -6.01
C PRO A 359 23.05 9.11 -6.92
N THR A 360 21.75 9.18 -7.20
CA THR A 360 21.05 8.20 -8.04
C THR A 360 21.33 8.44 -9.53
N ILE A 361 21.06 9.65 -10.03
CA ILE A 361 21.22 9.99 -11.45
C ILE A 361 22.71 10.02 -11.84
N GLY A 362 23.55 10.55 -10.96
CA GLY A 362 25.01 10.61 -11.15
C GLY A 362 25.64 9.24 -11.27
N ARG A 363 25.21 8.24 -10.50
CA ARG A 363 25.68 6.85 -10.64
C ARG A 363 25.42 6.29 -12.04
N ILE A 364 24.21 6.52 -12.57
CA ILE A 364 23.80 6.06 -13.91
C ILE A 364 24.63 6.76 -14.99
N LEU A 365 24.74 8.09 -14.91
CA LEU A 365 25.47 8.88 -15.90
C LEU A 365 26.97 8.61 -15.88
N ASN A 366 27.59 8.49 -14.71
CA ASN A 366 29.02 8.18 -14.58
C ASN A 366 29.37 6.85 -15.23
N MET A 367 28.52 5.82 -15.08
CA MET A 367 28.71 4.54 -15.77
C MET A 367 28.76 4.71 -17.30
N ALA A 368 27.89 5.55 -17.87
CA ALA A 368 27.82 5.81 -19.30
C ALA A 368 28.96 6.70 -19.83
N ILE A 369 29.37 7.69 -19.04
CA ILE A 369 30.44 8.65 -19.37
C ILE A 369 31.80 7.95 -19.37
N LEU A 370 32.08 7.14 -18.34
CA LEU A 370 33.36 6.44 -18.18
C LEU A 370 33.52 5.30 -19.19
N ASN A 371 32.44 4.58 -19.51
CA ASN A 371 32.50 3.42 -20.41
C ASN A 371 31.98 3.76 -21.80
N ARG A 372 32.74 4.49 -22.64
CA ARG A 372 32.27 4.98 -23.95
C ARG A 372 31.83 3.90 -24.94
N MET A 373 32.32 2.67 -24.80
CA MET A 373 31.97 1.53 -25.65
C MET A 373 30.68 0.81 -25.22
N LEU A 374 30.12 1.14 -24.05
CA LEU A 374 28.91 0.49 -23.55
C LEU A 374 27.69 0.90 -24.39
N THR A 375 26.96 -0.09 -24.88
CA THR A 375 25.68 0.06 -25.57
C THR A 375 24.53 -0.20 -24.61
N PHE A 376 23.46 0.60 -24.72
CA PHE A 376 22.29 0.52 -23.85
C PHE A 376 21.13 -0.08 -24.64
N ARG A 377 20.67 -1.27 -24.25
CA ARG A 377 19.48 -1.88 -24.82
C ARG A 377 18.26 -1.41 -24.05
N THR A 378 17.29 -0.84 -24.76
CA THR A 378 16.08 -0.25 -24.16
C THR A 378 14.90 -1.23 -24.14
N GLU A 379 15.07 -2.41 -24.75
CA GLU A 379 14.12 -3.52 -24.71
C GLU A 379 13.99 -4.09 -23.30
N GLU A 380 12.76 -4.20 -22.80
CA GLU A 380 12.47 -4.62 -21.43
C GLU A 380 13.07 -6.00 -21.07
N SER A 381 13.05 -6.95 -22.00
CA SER A 381 13.60 -8.31 -21.81
C SER A 381 15.10 -8.34 -21.54
N SER A 382 15.83 -7.28 -21.92
CA SER A 382 17.25 -7.13 -21.60
C SER A 382 17.51 -6.43 -20.26
N LEU A 383 16.48 -5.83 -19.67
CA LEU A 383 16.54 -5.02 -18.45
C LEU A 383 16.12 -5.80 -17.21
N ILE A 384 15.09 -6.62 -17.34
CA ILE A 384 14.50 -7.38 -16.25
C ILE A 384 14.18 -8.80 -16.71
N SER A 385 14.51 -9.79 -15.88
CA SER A 385 14.20 -11.19 -16.14
C SER A 385 12.75 -11.50 -15.78
N ASP A 386 12.15 -12.50 -16.44
CA ASP A 386 10.81 -13.00 -16.08
C ASP A 386 10.72 -13.42 -14.60
N VAL A 387 11.84 -13.89 -14.06
CA VAL A 387 11.97 -14.27 -12.65
C VAL A 387 11.77 -13.07 -11.72
N MET A 388 12.35 -11.92 -12.06
CA MET A 388 12.15 -10.68 -11.31
C MET A 388 10.73 -10.11 -11.46
N LEU A 389 10.08 -10.33 -12.62
CA LEU A 389 8.68 -9.95 -12.83
C LEU A 389 7.74 -10.81 -11.96
N ASP A 390 7.97 -12.12 -11.91
CA ASP A 390 7.24 -13.04 -11.02
C ASP A 390 7.42 -12.63 -9.54
N PHE A 391 8.64 -12.29 -9.14
CA PHE A 391 8.93 -11.79 -7.80
C PHE A 391 8.26 -10.44 -7.50
N CYS A 392 8.24 -9.51 -8.47
CA CYS A 392 7.55 -8.23 -8.36
C CYS A 392 6.06 -8.44 -8.09
N LEU A 393 5.40 -9.33 -8.83
CA LEU A 393 4.00 -9.68 -8.61
C LEU A 393 3.75 -10.23 -7.20
N TYR A 394 4.56 -11.21 -6.77
CA TYR A 394 4.48 -11.76 -5.43
C TYR A 394 4.62 -10.68 -4.35
N LYS A 395 5.65 -9.83 -4.47
CA LYS A 395 5.92 -8.76 -3.51
C LYS A 395 4.73 -7.81 -3.38
N GLU A 396 4.12 -7.43 -4.51
CA GLU A 396 2.97 -6.53 -4.52
C GLU A 396 1.72 -7.18 -3.91
N ILE A 397 1.46 -8.45 -4.20
CA ILE A 397 0.34 -9.20 -3.62
C ILE A 397 0.50 -9.30 -2.09
N VAL A 398 1.66 -9.74 -1.61
CA VAL A 398 1.97 -9.90 -0.18
C VAL A 398 1.89 -8.57 0.57
N THR A 399 2.35 -7.48 -0.05
CA THR A 399 2.34 -6.14 0.56
C THR A 399 0.92 -5.60 0.77
N LEU A 400 -0.04 -6.06 -0.03
CA LEU A 400 -1.45 -5.64 0.00
C LEU A 400 -2.37 -6.70 0.62
N SER A 401 -1.85 -7.82 1.12
CA SER A 401 -2.66 -8.95 1.60
C SER A 401 -3.16 -8.83 3.03
N ASP A 402 -3.11 -7.63 3.63
CA ASP A 402 -3.61 -7.42 4.97
C ASP A 402 -5.14 -7.27 4.97
N SER A 403 -5.87 -8.39 5.05
CA SER A 403 -7.33 -8.46 5.00
C SER A 403 -7.88 -9.50 5.95
N PHE A 404 -8.16 -9.12 7.19
CA PHE A 404 -8.99 -9.89 8.10
C PHE A 404 -10.45 -9.45 8.01
N MET A 405 -11.32 -10.15 8.73
CA MET A 405 -12.78 -10.01 8.64
C MET A 405 -13.38 -10.04 10.03
N TYR A 406 -14.34 -9.15 10.29
CA TYR A 406 -14.99 -9.08 11.59
C TYR A 406 -16.22 -9.97 11.69
N ASN A 407 -16.91 -10.23 10.57
CA ASN A 407 -18.19 -10.94 10.58
C ASN A 407 -18.48 -11.64 9.24
N SER A 408 -19.55 -12.44 9.25
CA SER A 408 -19.98 -13.21 8.07
C SER A 408 -20.58 -12.34 6.97
N GLU A 409 -21.08 -11.13 7.28
CA GLU A 409 -21.64 -10.23 6.27
C GLU A 409 -20.54 -9.70 5.35
N GLU A 410 -19.37 -9.36 5.89
CA GLU A 410 -18.20 -8.96 5.09
C GLU A 410 -17.74 -10.08 4.17
N ALA A 411 -17.85 -11.34 4.65
CA ALA A 411 -17.55 -12.53 3.87
C ALA A 411 -18.41 -12.60 2.61
N VAL A 412 -19.72 -12.48 2.81
CA VAL A 412 -20.70 -12.57 1.73
C VAL A 412 -20.48 -11.46 0.70
N ARG A 413 -20.23 -10.22 1.15
CA ARG A 413 -19.97 -9.09 0.25
C ARG A 413 -18.69 -9.28 -0.55
N SER A 414 -17.63 -9.78 0.09
CA SER A 414 -16.37 -10.09 -0.60
C SER A 414 -16.55 -11.20 -1.63
N ILE A 415 -17.28 -12.28 -1.30
CA ILE A 415 -17.58 -13.37 -2.25
C ILE A 415 -18.31 -12.84 -3.48
N ILE A 416 -19.33 -12.00 -3.29
CA ILE A 416 -20.06 -11.36 -4.40
C ILE A 416 -19.12 -10.50 -5.25
N ALA A 417 -18.21 -9.75 -4.63
CA ALA A 417 -17.21 -8.95 -5.34
C ALA A 417 -16.29 -9.82 -6.21
N PHE A 418 -15.84 -10.96 -5.68
CA PHE A 418 -15.03 -11.93 -6.42
C PHE A 418 -15.79 -12.54 -7.60
N GLU A 419 -17.05 -12.93 -7.41
CA GLU A 419 -17.88 -13.48 -8.48
C GLU A 419 -18.08 -12.46 -9.61
N GLN A 420 -18.37 -11.20 -9.27
CA GLN A 420 -18.49 -10.12 -10.25
C GLN A 420 -17.18 -9.86 -10.98
N LEU A 421 -16.05 -9.89 -10.27
CA LEU A 421 -14.73 -9.71 -10.87
C LEU A 421 -14.37 -10.87 -11.82
N GLN A 422 -14.70 -12.11 -11.45
CA GLN A 422 -14.48 -13.29 -12.31
C GLN A 422 -15.33 -13.27 -13.58
N ASN A 423 -16.48 -12.60 -13.57
CA ASN A 423 -17.32 -12.41 -14.76
C ASN A 423 -16.77 -11.35 -15.73
N SER A 424 -15.66 -10.68 -15.39
CA SER A 424 -14.99 -9.70 -16.24
C SER A 424 -13.75 -10.29 -16.94
N ALA A 425 -13.31 -9.66 -18.03
CA ALA A 425 -12.09 -10.06 -18.72
C ALA A 425 -10.85 -9.61 -17.90
N LEU A 426 -10.31 -10.52 -17.10
CA LEU A 426 -9.13 -10.27 -16.27
C LEU A 426 -7.82 -10.46 -17.04
N THR A 427 -6.84 -9.62 -16.77
CA THR A 427 -5.45 -9.87 -17.20
C THR A 427 -4.85 -11.06 -16.46
N LEU A 428 -3.67 -11.51 -16.90
CA LEU A 428 -2.92 -12.56 -16.21
C LEU A 428 -2.60 -12.19 -14.75
N TYR A 429 -2.16 -10.95 -14.50
CA TYR A 429 -1.79 -10.49 -13.15
C TYR A 429 -3.03 -10.31 -12.26
N GLN A 430 -4.12 -9.76 -12.80
CA GLN A 430 -5.39 -9.64 -12.08
C GLN A 430 -5.95 -11.01 -11.70
N THR A 431 -5.88 -12.00 -12.61
CA THR A 431 -6.34 -13.37 -12.35
C THR A 431 -5.58 -14.01 -11.18
N VAL A 432 -4.26 -13.91 -11.21
CA VAL A 432 -3.40 -14.45 -10.14
C VAL A 432 -3.64 -13.75 -8.81
N THR A 433 -3.74 -12.41 -8.84
CA THR A 433 -4.06 -11.59 -7.66
C THR A 433 -5.41 -12.01 -7.08
N THR A 434 -6.43 -12.14 -7.93
CA THR A 434 -7.79 -12.55 -7.55
C THR A 434 -7.79 -13.92 -6.86
N HIS A 435 -7.08 -14.91 -7.41
CA HIS A 435 -6.99 -16.24 -6.79
C HIS A 435 -6.34 -16.21 -5.40
N TYR A 436 -5.28 -15.42 -5.22
CA TYR A 436 -4.63 -15.31 -3.92
C TYR A 436 -5.56 -14.66 -2.89
N PHE A 437 -6.19 -13.51 -3.22
CA PHE A 437 -7.09 -12.85 -2.27
C PHE A 437 -8.36 -13.68 -1.98
N LEU A 438 -8.83 -14.47 -2.95
CA LEU A 438 -9.90 -15.45 -2.71
C LEU A 438 -9.45 -16.53 -1.72
N SER A 439 -8.20 -16.99 -1.78
CA SER A 439 -7.65 -17.90 -0.77
C SER A 439 -7.66 -17.28 0.62
N GLU A 440 -7.15 -16.05 0.74
CA GLU A 440 -7.11 -15.33 2.01
C GLU A 440 -8.52 -15.19 2.61
N LEU A 441 -9.50 -14.83 1.77
CA LEU A 441 -10.90 -14.76 2.17
C LEU A 441 -11.43 -16.11 2.69
N LEU A 442 -11.17 -17.20 1.97
CA LEU A 442 -11.62 -18.55 2.35
C LEU A 442 -10.97 -19.02 3.66
N LYS A 443 -9.66 -18.78 3.82
CA LYS A 443 -8.91 -19.06 5.04
C LYS A 443 -9.47 -18.28 6.22
N ASN A 444 -9.62 -16.96 6.09
CA ASN A 444 -10.08 -16.09 7.17
C ASN A 444 -11.53 -16.38 7.55
N PHE A 445 -12.40 -16.62 6.57
CA PHE A 445 -13.78 -17.01 6.84
C PHE A 445 -13.86 -18.39 7.52
N SER A 446 -13.00 -19.33 7.13
CA SER A 446 -12.86 -20.62 7.82
C SER A 446 -12.48 -20.41 9.30
N CYS A 447 -11.47 -19.59 9.59
CA CYS A 447 -11.04 -19.30 10.96
C CYS A 447 -12.13 -18.60 11.79
N LEU A 448 -12.88 -17.68 11.19
CA LEU A 448 -14.02 -17.02 11.84
C LEU A 448 -15.10 -18.03 12.25
N LEU A 449 -15.46 -18.94 11.34
CA LEU A 449 -16.46 -19.98 11.60
C LEU A 449 -16.00 -20.95 12.70
N SER A 450 -14.73 -21.34 12.71
CA SER A 450 -14.16 -22.19 13.77
C SER A 450 -14.25 -21.51 15.13
N THR A 451 -13.88 -20.23 15.22
CA THR A 451 -13.93 -19.44 16.46
C THR A 451 -15.37 -19.31 17.00
N GLN A 452 -16.34 -19.00 16.14
CA GLN A 452 -17.75 -18.85 16.54
C GLN A 452 -18.41 -20.18 16.96
N ALA A 453 -18.00 -21.30 16.36
CA ALA A 453 -18.58 -22.61 16.67
C ALA A 453 -18.22 -23.08 18.09
N ILE A 454 -17.05 -22.69 18.61
CA ILE A 454 -16.63 -22.93 20.00
C ILE A 454 -17.61 -22.27 20.98
N VAL A 455 -18.06 -21.05 20.67
CA VAL A 455 -18.92 -20.25 21.56
C VAL A 455 -20.35 -20.82 21.65
N THR A 456 -20.87 -21.39 20.56
CA THR A 456 -22.32 -21.66 20.45
C THR A 456 -22.74 -23.11 20.69
N ASN A 457 -21.80 -24.07 20.72
CA ASN A 457 -21.91 -25.50 21.08
C ASN A 457 -23.06 -26.36 20.45
N LYS A 458 -24.02 -25.77 19.72
CA LYS A 458 -25.24 -26.44 19.20
C LYS A 458 -25.18 -26.81 17.71
N LYS A 459 -24.13 -26.45 16.96
CA LYS A 459 -23.99 -26.75 15.51
C LYS A 459 -22.56 -27.07 15.03
N TRP A 460 -21.66 -27.39 15.96
CA TRP A 460 -20.20 -27.49 15.73
C TRP A 460 -19.80 -28.39 14.54
N LYS A 461 -20.33 -29.61 14.44
CA LYS A 461 -19.97 -30.57 13.36
C LYS A 461 -20.29 -30.09 11.93
N SER A 462 -21.36 -29.29 11.74
CA SER A 462 -21.73 -28.80 10.41
C SER A 462 -20.84 -27.63 9.97
N PHE A 463 -20.50 -26.74 10.91
CA PHE A 463 -19.60 -25.62 10.67
C PHE A 463 -18.17 -26.07 10.45
N ASP A 464 -17.71 -27.06 11.21
CA ASP A 464 -16.37 -27.62 11.09
C ASP A 464 -16.12 -28.22 9.69
N LYS A 465 -17.07 -29.02 9.17
CA LYS A 465 -16.97 -29.57 7.81
C LYS A 465 -16.89 -28.49 6.73
N LYS A 466 -17.65 -27.39 6.88
CA LYS A 466 -17.62 -26.26 5.94
C LYS A 466 -16.29 -25.51 6.00
N SER A 467 -15.82 -25.20 7.22
CA SER A 467 -14.53 -24.59 7.50
C SER A 467 -13.39 -25.41 6.89
N LEU A 468 -13.35 -26.72 7.14
CA LEU A 468 -12.34 -27.62 6.56
C LEU A 468 -12.36 -27.62 5.03
N ASN A 469 -13.55 -27.61 4.41
CA ASN A 469 -13.67 -27.56 2.95
C ASN A 469 -13.16 -26.23 2.37
N MET A 470 -13.45 -25.10 3.03
CA MET A 470 -12.93 -23.79 2.65
C MET A 470 -11.40 -23.74 2.76
N MET A 471 -10.85 -24.23 3.87
CA MET A 471 -9.40 -24.31 4.07
C MET A 471 -8.72 -25.21 3.02
N LYS A 472 -9.32 -26.36 2.69
CA LYS A 472 -8.82 -27.23 1.61
C LYS A 472 -8.87 -26.57 0.24
N LEU A 473 -9.84 -25.68 -0.01
CA LEU A 473 -9.92 -24.92 -1.26
C LEU A 473 -8.86 -23.82 -1.29
N ALA A 474 -8.68 -23.07 -0.20
CA ALA A 474 -7.63 -22.06 -0.02
C ALA A 474 -6.24 -22.63 -0.36
N VAL A 475 -5.88 -23.75 0.27
CA VAL A 475 -4.60 -24.47 0.03
C VAL A 475 -4.40 -24.89 -1.44
N LYS A 476 -5.46 -25.10 -2.21
CA LYS A 476 -5.35 -25.50 -3.62
C LYS A 476 -5.01 -24.34 -4.55
N ILE A 477 -5.31 -23.11 -4.15
CA ILE A 477 -5.22 -21.93 -5.04
C ILE A 477 -4.18 -20.89 -4.58
N SER A 478 -3.58 -21.09 -3.40
CA SER A 478 -2.63 -20.15 -2.78
C SER A 478 -1.18 -20.64 -2.79
N PHE A 479 -0.34 -19.90 -2.07
CA PHE A 479 1.07 -20.16 -1.77
C PHE A 479 1.29 -21.45 -0.99
N VAL A 480 2.55 -21.87 -0.94
CA VAL A 480 2.97 -23.10 -0.25
C VAL A 480 2.71 -23.01 1.26
N SER A 481 2.90 -21.83 1.87
CA SER A 481 2.69 -21.59 3.30
C SER A 481 1.25 -21.82 3.76
N GLU A 482 0.28 -21.78 2.85
CA GLU A 482 -1.13 -21.99 3.16
C GLU A 482 -1.40 -23.39 3.77
N ILE A 483 -0.57 -24.38 3.45
CA ILE A 483 -0.66 -25.73 4.00
C ILE A 483 -0.54 -25.73 5.53
N LEU A 484 0.21 -24.76 6.11
CA LEU A 484 0.36 -24.66 7.57
C LEU A 484 -0.93 -24.25 8.26
N TYR A 485 -1.78 -23.42 7.65
CA TYR A 485 -3.11 -23.11 8.23
C TYR A 485 -4.04 -24.33 8.24
N LEU A 486 -3.94 -25.20 7.24
CA LEU A 486 -4.66 -26.47 7.25
C LEU A 486 -4.12 -27.42 8.33
N ALA A 487 -2.80 -27.44 8.54
CA ALA A 487 -2.19 -28.20 9.63
C ALA A 487 -2.65 -27.68 11.00
N ILE A 488 -2.68 -26.36 11.20
CA ILE A 488 -3.22 -25.71 12.40
C ILE A 488 -4.67 -26.13 12.62
N HIS A 489 -5.52 -26.06 11.59
CA HIS A 489 -6.92 -26.46 11.69
C HIS A 489 -7.06 -27.92 12.15
N TYR A 490 -6.27 -28.86 11.60
CA TYR A 490 -6.28 -30.25 12.05
C TYR A 490 -5.75 -30.41 13.49
N TYR A 491 -4.69 -29.71 13.86
CA TYR A 491 -4.14 -29.73 15.22
C TYR A 491 -5.19 -29.32 16.25
N ARG A 492 -5.89 -28.19 16.01
CA ARG A 492 -6.94 -27.68 16.89
C ARG A 492 -8.10 -28.66 17.08
N ASN A 493 -8.43 -29.40 16.04
CA ASN A 493 -9.50 -30.40 16.05
C ASN A 493 -9.02 -31.77 16.57
N CYS A 494 -7.86 -31.84 17.21
CA CYS A 494 -7.23 -33.06 17.73
C CYS A 494 -6.94 -34.13 16.65
N GLN A 495 -6.86 -33.73 15.38
CA GLN A 495 -6.55 -34.62 14.25
C GLN A 495 -5.04 -34.61 13.98
N TYR A 496 -4.25 -35.01 14.98
CA TYR A 496 -2.80 -34.82 14.99
C TYR A 496 -2.07 -35.55 13.84
N GLU A 497 -2.53 -36.73 13.45
CA GLU A 497 -1.94 -37.45 12.32
C GLU A 497 -2.17 -36.74 10.98
N GLU A 498 -3.36 -36.16 10.76
CA GLU A 498 -3.67 -35.40 9.54
C GLU A 498 -2.89 -34.08 9.50
N SER A 499 -2.71 -33.45 10.66
CA SER A 499 -1.81 -32.30 10.81
C SER A 499 -0.38 -32.67 10.41
N LEU A 500 0.19 -33.75 10.97
CA LEU A 500 1.53 -34.23 10.61
C LEU A 500 1.68 -34.53 9.11
N ARG A 501 0.67 -35.12 8.46
CA ARG A 501 0.67 -35.33 6.99
C ARG A 501 0.75 -34.01 6.23
N CYS A 502 0.06 -32.98 6.70
CA CYS A 502 0.15 -31.64 6.12
C CYS A 502 1.54 -31.03 6.34
N LEU A 503 2.13 -31.17 7.52
CA LEU A 503 3.46 -30.65 7.83
C LEU A 503 4.55 -31.30 6.98
N LEU A 504 4.52 -32.62 6.81
CA LEU A 504 5.47 -33.33 5.94
C LEU A 504 5.37 -32.85 4.48
N ARG A 505 4.14 -32.60 4.00
CA ARG A 505 3.91 -32.04 2.65
C ARG A 505 4.39 -30.60 2.54
N ALA A 506 4.19 -29.79 3.59
CA ALA A 506 4.70 -28.42 3.64
C ALA A 506 6.22 -28.43 3.61
N GLN A 507 6.86 -29.23 4.47
CA GLN A 507 8.32 -29.37 4.54
C GLN A 507 8.93 -29.75 3.18
N ASP A 508 8.41 -30.79 2.51
CA ASP A 508 8.92 -31.22 1.20
C ASP A 508 8.82 -30.12 0.13
N LYS A 509 7.74 -29.35 0.13
CA LYS A 509 7.54 -28.26 -0.81
C LYS A 509 8.41 -27.05 -0.50
N MET A 510 8.49 -26.67 0.77
CA MET A 510 9.24 -25.49 1.22
C MET A 510 10.74 -25.69 1.08
N SER A 511 11.23 -26.93 1.14
CA SER A 511 12.65 -27.24 0.99
C SER A 511 13.15 -27.28 -0.47
N LYS A 512 12.27 -27.02 -1.45
CA LYS A 512 12.69 -27.03 -2.87
C LYS A 512 13.55 -25.79 -3.18
N PRO A 513 14.65 -25.92 -3.93
CA PRO A 513 15.61 -24.84 -4.15
C PRO A 513 15.11 -23.72 -5.07
N TYR A 514 13.94 -23.88 -5.70
CA TYR A 514 13.27 -22.87 -6.52
C TYR A 514 12.21 -22.08 -5.76
N VAL A 515 12.06 -22.31 -4.46
CA VAL A 515 11.13 -21.57 -3.62
C VAL A 515 11.66 -20.16 -3.35
N ILE A 516 10.74 -19.21 -3.22
CA ILE A 516 10.98 -17.80 -3.00
C ILE A 516 10.37 -17.44 -1.64
N TYR A 517 11.20 -16.89 -0.77
CA TYR A 517 10.81 -16.37 0.54
C TYR A 517 11.63 -15.10 0.83
N ASN A 518 10.94 -14.03 1.22
CA ASN A 518 11.53 -12.73 1.56
C ASN A 518 12.62 -12.22 0.58
N GLY A 519 12.42 -12.39 -0.74
CA GLY A 519 13.37 -11.93 -1.75
C GLY A 519 14.58 -12.82 -1.99
N ASN A 520 14.74 -13.90 -1.23
CA ASN A 520 15.75 -14.92 -1.51
C ASN A 520 15.31 -15.75 -2.72
N ILE A 521 16.08 -15.66 -3.81
CA ILE A 521 15.77 -16.32 -5.06
C ILE A 521 17.03 -16.79 -5.79
N TYR A 522 17.11 -18.10 -6.03
CA TYR A 522 18.14 -18.69 -6.89
C TYR A 522 17.67 -18.66 -8.34
N GLU A 523 17.87 -17.53 -9.03
CA GLU A 523 17.26 -17.24 -10.34
C GLU A 523 17.41 -18.36 -11.37
N GLU A 524 18.60 -18.95 -11.49
CA GLU A 524 18.87 -19.97 -12.50
C GLU A 524 18.13 -21.29 -12.19
N VAL A 525 18.04 -21.65 -10.91
CA VAL A 525 17.30 -22.85 -10.47
C VAL A 525 15.80 -22.65 -10.68
N TYR A 526 15.28 -21.47 -10.30
CA TYR A 526 13.89 -21.11 -10.55
C TYR A 526 13.55 -21.15 -12.04
N ARG A 527 14.39 -20.50 -12.88
CA ARG A 527 14.19 -20.43 -14.33
C ARG A 527 14.10 -21.81 -14.96
N ARG A 528 14.99 -22.73 -14.60
CA ARG A 528 14.99 -24.10 -15.11
C ARG A 528 13.76 -24.87 -14.63
N ALA A 529 13.41 -24.77 -13.35
CA ALA A 529 12.29 -25.50 -12.77
C ALA A 529 10.92 -25.00 -13.28
N MET A 530 10.81 -23.71 -13.59
CA MET A 530 9.54 -23.06 -13.97
C MET A 530 9.40 -22.80 -15.48
N ALA A 531 10.30 -23.35 -16.29
CA ALA A 531 10.21 -23.28 -17.75
C ALA A 531 8.88 -23.90 -18.24
N GLY A 532 8.10 -23.14 -19.00
CA GLY A 532 6.79 -23.57 -19.52
C GLY A 532 5.66 -23.65 -18.49
N VAL A 533 5.91 -23.30 -17.22
CA VAL A 533 4.89 -23.34 -16.16
C VAL A 533 4.07 -22.04 -16.18
N SER A 534 2.74 -22.15 -16.11
CA SER A 534 1.85 -20.97 -16.05
C SER A 534 2.06 -20.16 -14.77
N LEU A 535 1.83 -18.84 -14.83
CA LEU A 535 2.04 -17.94 -13.68
C LEU A 535 1.25 -18.36 -12.43
N GLY A 536 -0.01 -18.77 -12.59
CA GLY A 536 -0.82 -19.27 -11.47
C GLY A 536 -0.28 -20.55 -10.83
N GLU A 537 0.37 -21.42 -11.62
CA GLU A 537 1.01 -22.63 -11.09
C GLU A 537 2.37 -22.33 -10.44
N LYS A 538 3.14 -21.37 -10.97
CA LYS A 538 4.35 -20.86 -10.29
C LYS A 538 4.00 -20.32 -8.90
N MET A 539 2.92 -19.55 -8.80
CA MET A 539 2.40 -19.00 -7.54
C MET A 539 2.16 -20.08 -6.48
N ARG A 540 1.57 -21.21 -6.85
CA ARG A 540 1.26 -22.34 -5.96
C ARG A 540 2.47 -23.20 -5.55
N LYS A 541 3.56 -23.14 -6.32
CA LYS A 541 4.73 -24.01 -6.16
C LYS A 541 5.91 -23.32 -5.51
N CYS A 542 6.11 -22.05 -5.83
CA CYS A 542 7.36 -21.38 -5.52
C CYS A 542 7.25 -20.43 -4.35
N PHE A 543 6.10 -19.84 -4.07
CA PHE A 543 6.05 -18.73 -3.13
C PHE A 543 5.65 -19.17 -1.73
N ILE A 544 6.34 -18.61 -0.76
CA ILE A 544 6.08 -18.73 0.67
C ILE A 544 5.87 -17.32 1.21
N ASP A 545 4.81 -17.13 2.00
CA ASP A 545 4.56 -15.90 2.76
C ASP A 545 4.49 -16.23 4.25
N ASP A 546 4.77 -15.24 5.09
CA ASP A 546 4.70 -15.36 6.55
C ASP A 546 3.31 -15.81 7.01
N ILE A 547 3.29 -16.58 8.09
CA ILE A 547 2.04 -16.96 8.75
C ILE A 547 1.56 -15.76 9.56
N ARG A 548 0.32 -15.34 9.31
CA ARG A 548 -0.31 -14.16 9.89
C ARG A 548 -1.43 -14.57 10.81
N PHE A 549 -1.29 -14.25 12.09
CA PHE A 549 -2.34 -14.44 13.08
C PHE A 549 -2.96 -13.10 13.43
N TYR A 550 -4.18 -12.92 12.95
CA TYR A 550 -5.07 -11.81 13.29
C TYR A 550 -5.72 -12.00 14.67
N ASN A 551 -5.83 -10.93 15.45
CA ASN A 551 -6.36 -10.99 16.81
C ASN A 551 -7.89 -11.16 16.88
N GLU A 552 -8.57 -11.13 15.73
CA GLU A 552 -9.98 -11.45 15.56
C GLU A 552 -10.24 -12.96 15.62
N TYR A 553 -9.19 -13.78 15.45
CA TYR A 553 -9.32 -15.23 15.47
C TYR A 553 -8.33 -15.86 16.45
N VAL A 554 -8.80 -16.89 17.15
CA VAL A 554 -7.90 -17.79 17.86
C VAL A 554 -7.42 -18.81 16.85
N TYR A 555 -6.11 -18.85 16.55
CA TYR A 555 -5.53 -19.83 15.63
C TYR A 555 -4.99 -21.05 16.36
N ILE A 556 -4.28 -20.85 17.46
CA ILE A 556 -3.68 -21.91 18.25
C ILE A 556 -3.58 -21.44 19.70
N ASP A 557 -4.02 -22.26 20.65
CA ASP A 557 -4.18 -21.85 22.04
C ASP A 557 -2.85 -21.47 22.69
N GLU A 558 -1.77 -22.13 22.25
CA GLU A 558 -0.41 -21.91 22.72
C GLU A 558 0.11 -20.48 22.47
N LEU A 559 -0.47 -19.71 21.53
CA LEU A 559 -0.06 -18.33 21.18
C LEU A 559 -1.07 -17.25 21.58
N VAL A 560 -2.15 -17.60 22.27
CA VAL A 560 -3.17 -16.62 22.71
C VAL A 560 -2.58 -15.48 23.55
N PRO A 561 -1.68 -15.71 24.52
CA PRO A 561 -1.09 -14.61 25.29
C PRO A 561 -0.35 -13.58 24.43
N GLU A 562 0.39 -14.05 23.41
CA GLU A 562 1.13 -13.21 22.47
C GLU A 562 0.18 -12.41 21.56
N GLN A 563 -0.91 -13.03 21.09
CA GLN A 563 -1.95 -12.34 20.32
C GLN A 563 -2.59 -11.20 21.14
N GLU A 564 -2.96 -11.46 22.39
CA GLU A 564 -3.57 -10.44 23.26
C GLU A 564 -2.60 -9.29 23.61
N ALA A 565 -1.32 -9.60 23.84
CA ALA A 565 -0.29 -8.57 24.04
C ALA A 565 -0.14 -7.70 22.78
N ASN A 566 -0.02 -8.31 21.61
CA ASN A 566 0.07 -7.61 20.34
C ASN A 566 -1.15 -6.74 20.04
N LYS A 567 -2.36 -7.20 20.40
CA LYS A 567 -3.61 -6.43 20.26
C LYS A 567 -3.59 -5.14 21.07
N ALA A 568 -3.10 -5.22 22.31
CA ALA A 568 -3.10 -4.09 23.24
C ALA A 568 -2.06 -3.03 22.84
N ASP A 569 -0.90 -3.46 22.35
CA ASP A 569 0.29 -2.63 22.25
C ASP A 569 0.87 -2.49 20.83
N SER A 570 0.32 -3.14 19.80
CA SER A 570 0.89 -3.14 18.43
C SER A 570 -0.19 -3.14 17.32
N SER A 571 0.09 -3.82 16.19
CA SER A 571 -0.64 -3.79 14.92
C SER A 571 -1.90 -4.65 14.87
N GLY A 572 -2.11 -5.53 15.85
CA GLY A 572 -3.23 -6.46 15.80
C GLY A 572 -2.94 -7.75 15.02
N CYS A 573 -1.71 -7.95 14.54
CA CYS A 573 -1.30 -9.11 13.75
C CYS A 573 0.09 -9.60 14.14
N LEU A 574 0.23 -10.91 14.40
CA LEU A 574 1.52 -11.59 14.53
C LEU A 574 1.98 -12.12 13.16
N PHE A 575 3.22 -11.86 12.80
CA PHE A 575 3.88 -12.42 11.62
C PHE A 575 4.89 -13.48 12.07
N ILE A 576 4.73 -14.71 11.60
CA ILE A 576 5.53 -15.86 12.03
C ILE A 576 6.21 -16.49 10.82
N PRO A 577 7.55 -16.65 10.82
CA PRO A 577 8.26 -17.33 9.75
C PRO A 577 7.68 -18.74 9.53
N PRO A 578 7.37 -19.15 8.29
CA PRO A 578 6.68 -20.41 8.03
C PRO A 578 7.45 -21.63 8.53
N ILE A 579 8.78 -21.60 8.47
CA ILE A 579 9.63 -22.68 9.00
C ILE A 579 9.54 -22.79 10.53
N VAL A 580 9.39 -21.66 11.24
CA VAL A 580 9.24 -21.64 12.69
C VAL A 580 7.88 -22.22 13.09
N MET A 581 6.82 -21.82 12.38
CA MET A 581 5.48 -22.40 12.58
C MET A 581 5.46 -23.91 12.25
N LEU A 582 6.16 -24.34 11.19
CA LEU A 582 6.31 -25.75 10.84
C LEU A 582 6.91 -26.55 11.99
N HIS A 583 8.05 -26.10 12.55
CA HIS A 583 8.69 -26.79 13.67
C HIS A 583 7.84 -26.76 14.94
N MET A 584 7.20 -25.63 15.27
CA MET A 584 6.27 -25.55 16.39
C MET A 584 5.18 -26.63 16.29
N LEU A 585 4.55 -26.75 15.12
CA LEU A 585 3.50 -27.74 14.90
C LEU A 585 4.02 -29.17 14.96
N PHE A 586 5.24 -29.46 14.48
CA PHE A 586 5.85 -30.78 14.69
C PHE A 586 6.00 -31.10 16.17
N VAL A 587 6.57 -30.18 16.97
CA VAL A 587 6.74 -30.34 18.42
C VAL A 587 5.41 -30.66 19.08
N LEU A 588 4.40 -29.82 18.83
CA LEU A 588 3.09 -29.93 19.46
C LEU A 588 2.36 -31.22 19.07
N ASN A 589 2.35 -31.60 17.79
CA ASN A 589 1.69 -32.83 17.35
C ASN A 589 2.37 -34.07 17.92
N TYR A 590 3.70 -34.16 17.90
CA TYR A 590 4.42 -35.30 18.48
C TYR A 590 4.23 -35.38 19.99
N HIS A 591 4.26 -34.24 20.70
CA HIS A 591 4.00 -34.20 22.13
C HIS A 591 2.60 -34.72 22.47
N ARG A 592 1.56 -34.27 21.75
CA ARG A 592 0.17 -34.75 21.95
C ARG A 592 -0.01 -36.24 21.65
N LEU A 593 0.81 -36.79 20.76
CA LEU A 593 0.84 -38.23 20.45
C LEU A 593 1.74 -39.05 21.38
N GLY A 594 2.45 -38.42 22.32
CA GLY A 594 3.37 -39.08 23.25
C GLY A 594 4.73 -39.46 22.65
N ASP A 595 5.06 -38.98 21.44
CA ASP A 595 6.36 -39.21 20.80
C ASP A 595 7.38 -38.17 21.29
N THR A 596 7.94 -38.43 22.48
CA THR A 596 8.91 -37.53 23.11
C THR A 596 10.20 -37.40 22.32
N VAL A 597 10.62 -38.46 21.61
CA VAL A 597 11.87 -38.47 20.83
C VAL A 597 11.77 -37.49 19.66
N ARG A 598 10.72 -37.59 18.83
CA ARG A 598 10.56 -36.68 17.68
C ARG A 598 10.19 -35.26 18.11
N SER A 599 9.47 -35.12 19.21
CA SER A 599 9.19 -33.80 19.79
C SER A 599 10.49 -33.09 20.20
N GLN A 600 11.39 -33.77 20.92
CA GLN A 600 12.69 -33.20 21.30
C GLN A 600 13.60 -32.93 20.09
N GLN A 601 13.61 -33.83 19.09
CA GLN A 601 14.34 -33.57 17.85
C GLN A 601 13.85 -32.28 17.18
N SER A 602 12.53 -32.09 17.10
CA SER A 602 11.94 -30.90 16.48
C SER A 602 12.27 -29.61 17.25
N ILE A 603 12.37 -29.67 18.59
CA ILE A 603 12.86 -28.56 19.42
C ILE A 603 14.32 -28.26 19.10
N GLN A 604 15.16 -29.28 18.98
CA GLN A 604 16.58 -29.11 18.67
C GLN A 604 16.80 -28.53 17.27
N ASP A 605 16.00 -28.97 16.29
CA ASP A 605 16.04 -28.44 14.92
C ASP A 605 15.68 -26.95 14.92
N LEU A 606 14.61 -26.56 15.61
CA LEU A 606 14.20 -25.16 15.75
C LEU A 606 15.27 -24.33 16.48
N HIS A 607 15.85 -24.85 17.55
CA HIS A 607 16.90 -24.16 18.27
C HIS A 607 18.15 -23.95 17.40
N THR A 608 18.55 -24.98 16.65
CA THR A 608 19.67 -24.92 15.70
C THR A 608 19.40 -23.89 14.62
N LEU A 609 18.18 -23.87 14.06
CA LEU A 609 17.76 -22.85 13.10
C LEU A 609 17.93 -21.44 13.68
N LEU A 610 17.42 -21.17 14.88
CA LEU A 610 17.48 -19.82 15.46
C LEU A 610 18.89 -19.36 15.85
N LEU A 611 19.81 -20.29 16.11
CA LEU A 611 21.20 -19.99 16.42
C LEU A 611 22.03 -19.69 15.16
N TYR A 612 21.79 -20.41 14.06
CA TYR A 612 22.70 -20.42 12.91
C TYR A 612 22.09 -19.87 11.61
N ASP A 613 20.80 -19.56 11.56
CA ASP A 613 20.19 -18.94 10.38
C ASP A 613 20.84 -17.58 10.10
N ASP A 614 21.19 -17.36 8.84
CA ASP A 614 21.83 -16.15 8.32
C ASP A 614 20.82 -15.08 7.89
N GLY A 615 19.55 -15.23 8.29
CA GLY A 615 18.43 -14.37 7.89
C GLY A 615 17.71 -14.85 6.64
N THR A 616 18.10 -16.00 6.07
CA THR A 616 17.44 -16.55 4.87
C THR A 616 16.08 -17.18 5.17
N HIS A 617 15.90 -17.80 6.33
CA HIS A 617 14.64 -18.45 6.72
C HIS A 617 13.93 -17.71 7.87
N VAL A 618 14.68 -17.03 8.74
CA VAL A 618 14.14 -16.25 9.85
C VAL A 618 14.67 -14.83 9.77
N ILE A 619 13.85 -13.94 9.23
CA ILE A 619 14.22 -12.53 9.05
C ILE A 619 14.44 -11.87 10.41
N SER A 620 15.35 -10.89 10.46
CA SER A 620 15.81 -10.28 11.71
C SER A 620 14.67 -9.70 12.56
N GLU A 621 13.67 -9.13 11.89
CA GLU A 621 12.51 -8.47 12.45
C GLU A 621 11.51 -9.45 13.08
N LEU A 622 11.59 -10.74 12.73
CA LEU A 622 10.71 -11.79 13.27
C LEU A 622 11.42 -12.72 14.26
N ARG A 623 12.66 -12.40 14.66
CA ARG A 623 13.39 -13.20 15.66
C ARG A 623 12.74 -13.15 17.04
N GLU A 624 12.11 -12.03 17.42
CA GLU A 624 11.39 -11.87 18.70
C GLU A 624 10.36 -13.00 18.91
N ILE A 625 9.41 -13.12 17.98
CA ILE A 625 8.36 -14.14 18.02
C ILE A 625 8.92 -15.54 17.79
N SER A 626 10.01 -15.68 17.04
CA SER A 626 10.62 -16.99 16.77
C SER A 626 11.26 -17.59 18.04
N TRP A 627 12.00 -16.79 18.80
CA TRP A 627 12.52 -17.20 20.11
C TRP A 627 11.39 -17.44 21.12
N GLN A 628 10.34 -16.62 21.08
CA GLN A 628 9.15 -16.83 21.90
C GLN A 628 8.53 -18.21 21.63
N ILE A 629 8.35 -18.57 20.36
CA ILE A 629 7.79 -19.88 19.95
C ILE A 629 8.68 -21.04 20.41
N LEU A 630 10.01 -20.93 20.31
CA LEU A 630 10.91 -21.94 20.84
C LEU A 630 10.73 -22.11 22.36
N GLY A 631 10.63 -21.01 23.10
CA GLY A 631 10.38 -21.04 24.54
C GLY A 631 9.05 -21.73 24.90
N ILE A 632 7.99 -21.45 24.14
CA ILE A 632 6.68 -22.12 24.29
C ILE A 632 6.80 -23.63 24.04
N CYS A 633 7.52 -24.03 22.99
CA CYS A 633 7.75 -25.44 22.66
C CYS A 633 8.50 -26.17 23.79
N GLN A 634 9.59 -25.55 24.29
CA GLN A 634 10.39 -26.09 25.40
C GLN A 634 9.57 -26.20 26.68
N GLN A 635 8.79 -25.17 27.02
CA GLN A 635 7.91 -25.16 28.20
C GLN A 635 6.87 -26.28 28.10
N THR A 636 6.24 -26.44 26.93
CA THR A 636 5.22 -27.48 26.68
C THR A 636 5.79 -28.88 26.89
N CYS A 637 7.04 -29.11 26.49
CA CYS A 637 7.73 -30.39 26.67
C CYS A 637 8.45 -30.55 28.02
N GLY A 638 8.25 -29.62 28.97
CA GLY A 638 8.82 -29.70 30.33
C GLY A 638 10.27 -29.25 30.47
N ASN A 639 10.87 -28.64 29.43
CA ASN A 639 12.22 -28.06 29.50
C ASN A 639 12.15 -26.59 29.96
N PHE A 640 11.91 -26.38 31.25
CA PHE A 640 11.74 -25.05 31.84
C PHE A 640 13.00 -24.17 31.77
N VAL A 641 14.18 -24.76 31.93
CA VAL A 641 15.46 -24.02 31.84
C VAL A 641 15.71 -23.53 30.42
N GLY A 642 15.50 -24.39 29.43
CA GLY A 642 15.58 -24.00 28.01
C GLY A 642 14.56 -22.91 27.69
N ALA A 643 13.32 -23.07 28.14
CA ALA A 643 12.25 -22.10 27.92
C ALA A 643 12.59 -20.71 28.48
N LEU A 644 13.13 -20.64 29.70
CA LEU A 644 13.56 -19.39 30.32
C LEU A 644 14.63 -18.68 29.48
N ASN A 645 15.64 -19.42 28.99
CA ASN A 645 16.68 -18.86 28.13
C ASN A 645 16.10 -18.34 26.81
N SER A 646 15.20 -19.09 26.17
CA SER A 646 14.55 -18.67 24.92
C SER A 646 13.69 -17.42 25.10
N PHE A 647 12.95 -17.32 26.21
CA PHE A 647 12.18 -16.11 26.54
C PHE A 647 13.08 -14.91 26.80
N GLN A 648 14.24 -15.09 27.44
CA GLN A 648 15.24 -14.03 27.58
C GLN A 648 15.81 -13.60 26.22
N CYS A 649 16.11 -14.55 25.32
CA CYS A 649 16.53 -14.24 23.95
C CYS A 649 15.47 -13.45 23.19
N SER A 650 14.18 -13.78 23.36
CA SER A 650 13.06 -13.02 22.77
C SER A 650 13.04 -11.57 23.27
N LEU A 651 13.21 -11.33 24.57
CA LEU A 651 13.27 -9.98 25.15
C LEU A 651 14.45 -9.14 24.67
N GLN A 652 15.52 -9.77 24.16
CA GLN A 652 16.70 -9.09 23.62
C GLN A 652 16.55 -8.70 22.14
N GLN A 653 15.50 -9.19 21.45
CA GLN A 653 15.26 -8.84 20.05
C GLN A 653 14.52 -7.50 19.91
N ASP A 654 14.51 -6.97 18.68
CA ASP A 654 13.67 -5.82 18.33
C ASP A 654 12.18 -6.13 18.56
N PRO A 655 11.42 -5.29 19.29
CA PRO A 655 10.07 -5.59 19.74
C PRO A 655 9.01 -5.42 18.63
N ARG A 656 9.19 -6.11 17.49
CA ARG A 656 8.35 -5.97 16.29
C ARG A 656 6.85 -6.13 16.59
N HIS A 657 6.51 -7.07 17.46
CA HIS A 657 5.12 -7.40 17.80
C HIS A 657 4.67 -6.86 19.15
N ASN A 658 5.57 -6.23 19.92
CA ASN A 658 5.36 -5.79 21.30
C ASN A 658 4.78 -6.89 22.22
N ILE A 659 5.36 -8.10 22.21
CA ILE A 659 4.86 -9.25 22.99
C ILE A 659 5.47 -9.40 24.39
N GLN A 660 6.25 -8.41 24.84
CA GLN A 660 7.02 -8.46 26.10
C GLN A 660 6.15 -8.78 27.31
N LYS A 661 4.90 -8.27 27.35
CA LYS A 661 3.94 -8.57 28.42
C LYS A 661 3.64 -10.07 28.52
N ALA A 662 3.45 -10.73 27.38
CA ALA A 662 3.24 -12.18 27.33
C ALA A 662 4.50 -12.93 27.75
N THR A 663 5.68 -12.50 27.27
CA THR A 663 6.96 -13.10 27.64
C THR A 663 7.22 -13.02 29.14
N MET A 664 7.00 -11.86 29.78
CA MET A 664 7.15 -11.69 31.22
C MET A 664 6.18 -12.57 32.03
N LEU A 665 4.93 -12.71 31.57
CA LEU A 665 3.94 -13.58 32.19
C LEU A 665 4.40 -15.05 32.18
N ARG A 666 4.94 -15.52 31.06
CA ARG A 666 5.46 -16.89 30.94
C ARG A 666 6.66 -17.14 31.84
N ILE A 667 7.62 -16.20 31.88
CA ILE A 667 8.79 -16.29 32.78
C ILE A 667 8.33 -16.41 34.23
N LYS A 668 7.38 -15.56 34.66
CA LYS A 668 6.82 -15.61 36.00
C LYS A 668 6.15 -16.95 36.29
N THR A 669 5.36 -17.46 35.35
CA THR A 669 4.66 -18.75 35.49
C THR A 669 5.64 -19.92 35.66
N ILE A 670 6.77 -19.92 34.93
CA ILE A 670 7.81 -20.93 35.09
C ILE A 670 8.46 -20.85 36.48
N ASN A 671 8.79 -19.65 36.94
CA ASN A 671 9.43 -19.43 38.24
C ASN A 671 8.51 -19.76 39.43
N GLU A 672 7.19 -19.77 39.24
CA GLU A 672 6.20 -20.18 40.26
C GLU A 672 5.92 -21.70 40.27
N GLN A 673 6.34 -22.42 39.21
CA GLN A 673 6.13 -23.87 39.06
C GLN A 673 7.38 -24.70 39.40
N GLY A 674 8.55 -24.07 39.53
CA GLY A 674 9.79 -24.68 40.03
C GLY A 674 10.03 -24.29 41.47
#